data_AF-A0A329HMA6-F1
#
_entry.id   AF-A0A329HMA6-F1
#
_cell.length_a   1.000
_cell.length_b   1.000
_cell.length_c   1.000
_cell.angle_alpha   90.00
_cell.angle_beta   90.00
_cell.angle_gamma   90.00
#
_symmetry.space_group_name_H-M   'P 1'
#
loop_
_entity.id
_entity.type
_entity.pdbx_description
1 polymer ?
#
loop_
_entity_poly.entity_id
_entity_poly.type
_entity_poly.pdbx_seq_one_letter_code
_entity_poly.pdbx_strand_id
1 'polypeptide(L)'
;MNANERMLSPFTLPNGTELKNRLFMAPMTTCTGYYDGTVTGELVEYYRERAGTIGTIIVECCFVDDLGLAFPGAIGIDSDEKIAGLAKIAEAIKSKGSKALLQIYHGGRMVDPKLIGGRTPVGPSAVAAPRDGAATPVALTGEEVEGMIGKFGEAVRRAIQAGFDGVEIHGANTYLIQQFYSPNSNQRDDEWGGSRDNRAKFPLAVLDITHKMVRQYADDAFIVGYRFSPEEMEVPGIRFDDTMYLLEKLAARGVDYLHFSVGATLRPSIVDTQDPTPLIEKYCAMRSDTLAQVPVMGVGGVVNAADVNEALDHGYDLVAVGRATIAYPDWTDRIAAGETLELFMDSTQREALSIPEPLWRFSLVEAMIRDMSMGESKFKPGLFVEKVQDDANELIVNVSLETDRIADIELASGPSDDVEFVTSFEEIRSRILDANTPHVDAITGATSQSEAVKKAVSKAMLKSSKALAAEEGVDPNETKRVDVVVVGSGGAGLAAAIQAHDEGASVLIVEKMPTIGGNTIKASAGMNAAETRFQRVKGIQDSKELFYQESLKGGGNKNNPELLRRFVENAPQAIEWLATRGIMLNDITTTGGMSIDRTHRPKDGSAVGGYLISGLVRNVNKRNIEVMLDTSVSDIVFENGEVTGVRLTTEENETLTVATKSVIVATGGFSANSQMVVKYRPDLEGFVTTNHKGATGGGIALLERIGAGTVDMGEIQIHPTVEQKTSYLISESIRGGGAILVNQKGERFYNEMSTRDKVSAQIIALPEKYAYIVFDEHVRAKNKAADEYIAKGFVTSASSPKALAEALGMDPHAFLATLERYNGFVEKQHDDDFGRTTALRAPINEGPFYAIQIAPGVHHTMGGVTINTDTCVLDANHNVLPGAYAAGEVVGGIHGGNRIGGNAVADIIIFGTLAGHQAAMRSKKR
;
A
#
# COMPACT_ATOMS: atom_id res chain seq x y z
N MET A 1 44.56 12.21 17.66
CA MET A 1 43.11 11.98 17.76
C MET A 1 42.87 10.49 17.65
N ASN A 2 42.02 9.91 18.50
CA ASN A 2 41.49 8.57 18.22
C ASN A 2 40.63 8.64 16.93
N ALA A 3 40.34 7.50 16.29
CA ALA A 3 39.67 7.49 15.00
C ALA A 3 38.28 8.17 15.05
N ASN A 4 37.53 8.01 16.15
CA ASN A 4 36.23 8.66 16.35
C ASN A 4 36.34 10.18 16.56
N GLU A 5 37.41 10.68 17.16
CA GLU A 5 37.68 12.11 17.32
C GLU A 5 37.92 12.80 15.97
N ARG A 6 38.55 12.13 14.99
CA ARG A 6 38.80 12.72 13.67
C ARG A 6 37.49 12.96 12.90
N MET A 7 36.60 11.97 12.85
CA MET A 7 35.35 12.11 12.09
C MET A 7 34.39 13.13 12.72
N LEU A 8 34.38 13.23 14.06
CA LEU A 8 33.51 14.13 14.82
C LEU A 8 34.11 15.53 15.05
N SER A 9 35.36 15.77 14.64
CA SER A 9 35.99 17.08 14.76
C SER A 9 35.42 18.10 13.76
N PRO A 10 35.29 19.39 14.15
CA PRO A 10 34.88 20.44 13.22
C PRO A 10 35.78 20.52 11.98
N PHE A 11 35.20 20.95 10.86
CA PHE A 11 35.89 21.09 9.58
C PHE A 11 35.53 22.42 8.92
N THR A 12 36.53 23.20 8.51
CA THR A 12 36.32 24.50 7.86
C THR A 12 36.40 24.35 6.34
N LEU A 13 35.34 24.77 5.65
CA LEU A 13 35.28 24.82 4.19
C LEU A 13 36.08 26.01 3.61
N PRO A 14 36.42 26.00 2.31
CA PRO A 14 37.18 27.08 1.66
C PRO A 14 36.58 28.48 1.82
N ASN A 15 35.25 28.61 1.84
CA ASN A 15 34.55 29.88 2.12
C ASN A 15 34.62 30.34 3.59
N GLY A 16 35.24 29.57 4.49
CA GLY A 16 35.37 29.86 5.92
C GLY A 16 34.23 29.33 6.79
N THR A 17 33.22 28.68 6.20
CA THR A 17 32.12 28.09 6.97
C THR A 17 32.61 26.88 7.76
N GLU A 18 32.38 26.90 9.07
CA GLU A 18 32.68 25.77 9.96
C GLU A 18 31.52 24.77 9.96
N LEU A 19 31.85 23.53 9.60
CA LEU A 19 31.00 22.37 9.78
C LEU A 19 31.27 21.77 11.16
N LYS A 20 30.21 21.35 11.84
CA LYS A 20 30.30 20.73 13.17
C LYS A 20 31.13 19.45 13.17
N ASN A 21 31.06 18.67 12.09
CA ASN A 21 31.86 17.47 11.87
C ASN A 21 31.96 17.16 10.38
N ARG A 22 32.69 16.08 10.04
CA ARG A 22 32.95 15.66 8.66
C ARG A 22 31.83 14.82 8.04
N LEU A 23 30.70 14.66 8.73
CA LEU A 23 29.64 13.72 8.40
C LEU A 23 28.45 14.41 7.74
N PHE A 24 28.04 13.87 6.59
CA PHE A 24 26.93 14.38 5.79
C PHE A 24 25.84 13.31 5.66
N MET A 25 24.57 13.72 5.67
CA MET A 25 23.50 12.89 5.09
C MET A 25 23.51 13.08 3.58
N ALA A 26 23.57 11.98 2.83
CA ALA A 26 23.55 12.00 1.38
C ALA A 26 22.15 12.40 0.84
N PRO A 27 22.07 13.10 -0.30
CA PRO A 27 20.79 13.46 -0.91
C PRO A 27 20.16 12.22 -1.54
N MET A 28 19.05 11.77 -0.94
CA MET A 28 18.29 10.58 -1.34
C MET A 28 16.84 10.98 -1.62
N THR A 29 16.39 10.78 -2.86
CA THR A 29 15.01 11.08 -3.25
C THR A 29 14.03 10.20 -2.50
N THR A 30 13.10 10.84 -1.79
CA THR A 30 12.12 10.20 -0.91
C THR A 30 10.81 9.90 -1.62
N CYS A 31 10.60 10.47 -2.81
CA CYS A 31 9.35 10.36 -3.58
C CYS A 31 8.10 10.84 -2.81
N THR A 32 8.28 11.79 -1.89
CA THR A 32 7.28 12.20 -0.89
C THR A 32 6.72 13.63 -1.13
N GLY A 33 7.09 14.29 -2.21
CA GLY A 33 6.48 15.55 -2.66
C GLY A 33 5.04 15.36 -3.15
N TYR A 34 4.24 16.43 -3.07
CA TYR A 34 2.94 16.47 -3.73
C TYR A 34 3.09 16.43 -5.26
N TYR A 35 1.99 16.19 -5.97
CA TYR A 35 1.98 16.06 -7.44
C TYR A 35 2.55 17.27 -8.18
N ASP A 36 2.52 18.45 -7.55
CA ASP A 36 3.05 19.70 -8.09
C ASP A 36 4.50 19.98 -7.66
N GLY A 37 5.12 19.07 -6.90
CA GLY A 37 6.47 19.24 -6.33
C GLY A 37 6.54 20.04 -5.04
N THR A 38 5.41 20.40 -4.40
CA THR A 38 5.44 21.01 -3.06
C THR A 38 5.80 20.01 -1.96
N VAL A 39 6.41 20.52 -0.89
CA VAL A 39 6.83 19.76 0.30
C VAL A 39 5.63 19.30 1.13
N THR A 40 5.63 18.04 1.56
CA THR A 40 4.67 17.46 2.50
C THR A 40 5.14 17.59 3.95
N GLY A 41 4.22 17.48 4.91
CA GLY A 41 4.57 17.48 6.34
C GLY A 41 5.42 16.28 6.76
N GLU A 42 5.16 15.10 6.20
CA GLU A 42 5.92 13.87 6.47
C GLU A 42 7.40 14.03 6.08
N LEU A 43 7.67 14.70 4.96
CA LEU A 43 9.03 15.00 4.52
C LEU A 43 9.79 15.93 5.48
N VAL A 44 9.08 16.89 6.08
CA VAL A 44 9.67 17.80 7.09
C VAL A 44 10.08 17.01 8.35
N GLU A 45 9.23 16.10 8.83
CA GLU A 45 9.56 15.24 9.97
C GLU A 45 10.72 14.29 9.65
N TYR A 46 10.74 13.70 8.45
CA TYR A 46 11.81 12.80 8.01
C TYR A 46 13.20 13.43 8.14
N TYR A 47 13.36 14.68 7.70
CA TYR A 47 14.63 15.42 7.85
C TYR A 47 14.87 15.92 9.28
N ARG A 48 13.81 16.25 10.04
CA ARG A 48 13.94 16.66 11.45
C ARG A 48 14.55 15.57 12.31
N GLU A 49 14.08 14.33 12.16
CA GLU A 49 14.53 13.19 12.97
C GLU A 49 15.97 12.76 12.64
N ARG A 50 16.48 13.14 11.46
CA ARG A 50 17.86 12.85 11.02
C ARG A 50 18.83 13.99 11.30
N ALA A 51 18.33 15.14 11.75
CA ALA A 51 19.12 16.30 12.12
C ALA A 51 19.48 16.29 13.60
N GLY A 52 20.58 16.95 13.96
CA GLY A 52 21.13 16.88 15.31
C GLY A 52 22.62 16.65 15.24
N THR A 53 23.09 15.47 15.64
CA THR A 53 24.53 15.19 15.74
C THR A 53 25.23 15.12 14.39
N ILE A 54 24.53 14.73 13.31
CA ILE A 54 25.09 14.80 11.96
C ILE A 54 25.41 16.26 11.59
N GLY A 55 26.58 16.51 10.99
CA GLY A 55 27.08 17.87 10.75
C GLY A 55 26.23 18.62 9.73
N THR A 56 25.96 17.97 8.61
CA THR A 56 25.29 18.58 7.46
C THR A 56 24.31 17.60 6.82
N ILE A 57 23.16 18.09 6.37
CA ILE A 57 22.18 17.31 5.60
C ILE A 57 22.03 17.93 4.23
N ILE A 58 22.22 17.11 3.19
CA ILE A 58 21.90 17.49 1.81
C ILE A 58 20.51 16.93 1.52
N VAL A 59 19.54 17.83 1.39
CA VAL A 59 18.16 17.50 1.01
C VAL A 59 18.16 16.97 -0.42
N GLU A 60 17.23 16.04 -0.67
CA GLU A 60 17.01 15.40 -1.97
C GLU A 60 16.95 16.36 -3.16
N CYS A 61 17.12 15.81 -4.35
CA CYS A 61 17.21 16.60 -5.57
C CYS A 61 15.90 17.35 -5.88
N CYS A 62 15.98 18.68 -5.97
CA CYS A 62 14.89 19.58 -6.37
C CYS A 62 14.99 19.93 -7.86
N PHE A 63 13.93 19.65 -8.62
CA PHE A 63 13.93 19.98 -10.05
C PHE A 63 13.81 21.50 -10.25
N VAL A 64 14.67 22.07 -11.10
CA VAL A 64 14.71 23.51 -11.38
C VAL A 64 13.75 23.95 -12.49
N ASP A 65 13.12 22.99 -13.15
CA ASP A 65 12.21 23.18 -14.27
C ASP A 65 11.15 22.07 -14.29
N ASP A 66 9.95 22.38 -14.76
CA ASP A 66 8.83 21.42 -14.79
C ASP A 66 8.99 20.31 -15.84
N LEU A 67 9.95 20.45 -16.76
CA LEU A 67 10.44 19.39 -17.66
C LEU A 67 11.58 18.57 -17.06
N GLY A 68 12.04 18.91 -15.85
CA GLY A 68 13.18 18.30 -15.17
C GLY A 68 12.83 17.19 -14.19
N LEU A 69 11.55 16.85 -14.01
CA LEU A 69 11.06 15.89 -13.03
C LEU A 69 11.46 14.44 -13.38
N ALA A 70 12.48 13.90 -12.70
CA ALA A 70 13.00 12.56 -12.96
C ALA A 70 12.41 11.44 -12.10
N PHE A 71 11.64 11.78 -11.06
CA PHE A 71 11.06 10.81 -10.13
C PHE A 71 9.61 11.15 -9.78
N PRO A 72 8.72 10.17 -9.60
CA PRO A 72 7.41 10.42 -9.03
C PRO A 72 7.57 10.97 -7.60
N GLY A 73 6.83 12.04 -7.28
CA GLY A 73 6.91 12.66 -5.95
C GLY A 73 8.25 13.34 -5.64
N ALA A 74 9.09 13.65 -6.62
CA ALA A 74 10.21 14.57 -6.38
C ALA A 74 9.68 15.97 -6.05
N ILE A 75 10.42 16.70 -5.21
CA ILE A 75 10.12 18.09 -4.85
C ILE A 75 10.73 19.07 -5.86
N GLY A 76 10.12 20.23 -6.02
CA GLY A 76 10.50 21.24 -7.00
C GLY A 76 11.11 22.49 -6.37
N ILE A 77 11.87 23.23 -7.17
CA ILE A 77 12.34 24.60 -6.90
C ILE A 77 12.22 25.49 -8.16
N ASP A 78 11.34 25.08 -9.06
CA ASP A 78 11.03 25.72 -10.34
C ASP A 78 10.23 27.02 -10.20
N SER A 79 9.53 27.21 -9.07
CA SER A 79 8.70 28.39 -8.81
C SER A 79 8.78 28.93 -7.37
N ASP A 80 8.41 30.20 -7.18
CA ASP A 80 8.46 30.87 -5.87
C ASP A 80 7.47 30.28 -4.85
N GLU A 81 6.42 29.60 -5.33
CA GLU A 81 5.45 28.91 -4.48
C GLU A 81 6.09 27.80 -3.64
N LYS A 82 7.23 27.25 -4.09
CA LYS A 82 7.94 26.18 -3.38
C LYS A 82 8.73 26.68 -2.17
N ILE A 83 9.05 27.98 -2.11
CA ILE A 83 9.90 28.57 -1.07
C ILE A 83 9.35 28.28 0.33
N ALA A 84 8.06 28.48 0.56
CA ALA A 84 7.46 28.32 1.89
C ALA A 84 7.50 26.86 2.39
N GLY A 85 7.38 25.88 1.49
CA GLY A 85 7.49 24.46 1.84
C GLY A 85 8.94 24.07 2.11
N LEU A 86 9.85 24.48 1.23
CA LEU A 86 11.29 24.25 1.35
C LEU A 86 11.86 24.90 2.62
N ALA A 87 11.35 26.07 3.01
CA ALA A 87 11.76 26.75 4.24
C ALA A 87 11.48 25.93 5.50
N LYS A 88 10.40 25.15 5.52
CA LYS A 88 10.09 24.27 6.65
C LYS A 88 11.12 23.14 6.79
N ILE A 89 11.65 22.62 5.68
CA ILE A 89 12.72 21.62 5.71
C ILE A 89 14.00 22.24 6.25
N ALA A 90 14.41 23.40 5.70
CA ALA A 90 15.60 24.11 6.16
C ALA A 90 15.51 24.43 7.66
N GLU A 91 14.38 24.96 8.11
CA GLU A 91 14.12 25.25 9.52
C GLU A 91 14.17 23.97 10.38
N ALA A 92 13.53 22.88 9.95
CA ALA A 92 13.52 21.62 10.69
C ALA A 92 14.93 21.08 10.93
N ILE A 93 15.78 21.08 9.90
CA ILE A 93 17.18 20.64 9.99
C ILE A 93 17.99 21.58 10.91
N LYS A 94 17.92 22.89 10.64
CA LYS A 94 18.73 23.90 11.35
C LYS A 94 18.34 24.04 12.81
N SER A 95 17.07 23.82 13.16
CA SER A 95 16.59 23.86 14.54
C SER A 95 17.26 22.81 15.45
N LYS A 96 17.79 21.74 14.86
CA LYS A 96 18.57 20.69 15.56
C LYS A 96 20.09 20.93 15.47
N GLY A 97 20.52 22.00 14.80
CA GLY A 97 21.91 22.43 14.71
C GLY A 97 22.73 21.80 13.59
N SER A 98 22.12 21.04 12.68
CA SER A 98 22.79 20.59 11.43
C SER A 98 22.71 21.71 10.38
N LYS A 99 23.69 21.78 9.47
CA LYS A 99 23.60 22.64 8.29
C LYS A 99 22.65 22.02 7.26
N ALA A 100 21.85 22.85 6.58
CA ALA A 100 20.90 22.40 5.57
C ALA A 100 21.35 22.82 4.17
N LEU A 101 21.66 21.86 3.30
CA LEU A 101 21.97 22.10 1.88
C LEU A 101 20.84 21.56 1.00
N LEU A 102 20.58 22.21 -0.13
CA LEU A 102 19.58 21.74 -1.11
C LEU A 102 20.26 21.28 -2.39
N GLN A 103 20.03 20.04 -2.82
CA GLN A 103 20.54 19.59 -4.11
C GLN A 103 19.62 20.08 -5.25
N ILE A 104 20.19 20.72 -6.28
CA ILE A 104 19.44 21.24 -7.43
C ILE A 104 19.80 20.47 -8.71
N TYR A 105 18.79 20.12 -9.51
CA TYR A 105 18.99 19.28 -10.70
C TYR A 105 17.95 19.49 -11.80
N HIS A 106 18.23 18.87 -12.95
CA HIS A 106 17.26 18.69 -14.04
C HIS A 106 17.45 17.30 -14.66
N GLY A 107 16.38 16.51 -14.79
CA GLY A 107 16.43 15.12 -15.25
C GLY A 107 16.93 14.92 -16.70
N GLY A 108 16.67 15.89 -17.57
CA GLY A 108 17.11 15.85 -18.97
C GLY A 108 16.59 14.61 -19.70
N ARG A 109 17.43 13.91 -20.48
CA ARG A 109 17.06 12.66 -21.20
C ARG A 109 16.62 11.49 -20.30
N MET A 110 16.74 11.61 -18.97
CA MET A 110 16.33 10.57 -18.02
C MET A 110 14.88 10.70 -17.55
N VAL A 111 14.19 11.79 -17.91
CA VAL A 111 12.79 12.05 -17.57
C VAL A 111 11.87 11.08 -18.33
N ASP A 112 10.94 10.44 -17.61
CA ASP A 112 9.84 9.71 -18.22
C ASP A 112 8.77 10.72 -18.66
N PRO A 113 8.35 10.73 -19.95
CA PRO A 113 7.27 11.59 -20.44
C PRO A 113 6.01 11.58 -19.57
N LYS A 114 5.67 10.44 -18.94
CA LYS A 114 4.48 10.31 -18.07
C LYS A 114 4.56 11.25 -16.86
N LEU A 115 5.75 11.51 -16.33
CA LEU A 115 5.94 12.40 -15.18
C LEU A 115 5.70 13.87 -15.53
N ILE A 116 5.92 14.24 -16.80
CA ILE A 116 5.77 15.61 -17.29
C ILE A 116 4.51 15.78 -18.14
N GLY A 117 3.45 15.00 -17.86
CA GLY A 117 2.15 15.13 -18.52
C GLY A 117 2.14 14.68 -19.99
N GLY A 118 3.00 13.73 -20.35
CA GLY A 118 3.18 13.24 -21.72
C GLY A 118 4.05 14.13 -22.61
N ARG A 119 4.60 15.23 -22.07
CA ARG A 119 5.51 16.12 -22.79
C ARG A 119 6.84 15.41 -23.11
N THR A 120 7.54 15.90 -24.12
CA THR A 120 8.85 15.35 -24.51
C THR A 120 9.95 15.93 -23.61
N PRO A 121 10.82 15.09 -23.03
CA PRO A 121 11.99 15.55 -22.27
C PRO A 121 12.91 16.44 -23.11
N VAL A 122 13.79 17.19 -22.45
CA VAL A 122 14.83 18.00 -23.10
C VAL A 122 16.23 17.48 -22.81
N GLY A 123 17.19 17.78 -23.67
CA GLY A 123 18.59 17.38 -23.50
C GLY A 123 19.55 18.22 -24.35
N PRO A 124 20.86 18.02 -24.22
CA PRO A 124 21.85 18.72 -25.05
C PRO A 124 21.74 18.33 -26.53
N SER A 125 21.28 17.11 -26.84
CA SER A 125 21.06 16.60 -28.19
C SER A 125 19.88 15.65 -28.20
N ALA A 126 19.32 15.37 -29.39
CA ALA A 126 18.21 14.43 -29.58
C ALA A 126 18.69 12.97 -29.51
N VAL A 127 19.29 12.59 -28.38
CA VAL A 127 19.89 11.28 -28.14
C VAL A 127 19.20 10.65 -26.93
N ALA A 128 18.45 9.58 -27.16
CA ALA A 128 17.81 8.81 -26.09
C ALA A 128 18.85 8.22 -25.13
N ALA A 129 18.46 8.00 -23.87
CA ALA A 129 19.28 7.22 -22.95
C ALA A 129 19.42 5.77 -23.45
N PRO A 130 20.57 5.11 -23.28
CA PRO A 130 20.79 3.73 -23.74
C PRO A 130 20.13 2.70 -22.80
N ARG A 131 18.80 2.78 -22.68
CA ARG A 131 17.95 1.85 -21.94
C ARG A 131 16.64 1.63 -22.69
N ASP A 132 16.08 0.44 -22.55
CA ASP A 132 14.84 0.08 -23.24
C ASP A 132 13.68 1.03 -22.85
N GLY A 133 12.94 1.48 -23.86
CA GLY A 133 11.79 2.38 -23.67
C GLY A 133 12.13 3.85 -23.36
N ALA A 134 13.41 4.26 -23.39
CA ALA A 134 13.78 5.66 -23.19
C ALA A 134 13.23 6.57 -24.30
N ALA A 135 12.57 7.65 -23.92
CA ALA A 135 12.14 8.68 -24.86
C ALA A 135 13.36 9.41 -25.45
N THR A 136 13.27 9.76 -26.74
CA THR A 136 14.24 10.68 -27.36
C THR A 136 13.92 12.11 -26.92
N PRO A 137 14.85 12.84 -26.29
CA PRO A 137 14.61 14.21 -25.87
C PRO A 137 14.62 15.18 -27.05
N VAL A 138 14.03 16.36 -26.86
CA VAL A 138 14.24 17.52 -27.73
C VAL A 138 15.60 18.16 -27.39
N ALA A 139 16.40 18.44 -28.41
CA ALA A 139 17.66 19.16 -28.25
C ALA A 139 17.36 20.63 -27.92
N LEU A 140 17.92 21.14 -26.82
CA LEU A 140 17.82 22.56 -26.46
C LEU A 140 18.53 23.43 -27.52
N THR A 141 17.92 24.51 -27.96
CA THR A 141 18.60 25.55 -28.76
C THR A 141 19.60 26.32 -27.90
N GLY A 142 20.56 27.04 -28.52
CA GLY A 142 21.54 27.82 -27.74
C GLY A 142 20.90 28.85 -26.80
N GLU A 143 19.78 29.47 -27.20
CA GLU A 143 19.00 30.36 -26.36
C GLU A 143 18.34 29.61 -25.18
N GLU A 144 17.80 28.41 -25.42
CA GLU A 144 17.22 27.59 -24.36
C GLU A 144 18.28 27.04 -23.39
N VAL A 145 19.53 26.83 -23.83
CA VAL A 145 20.66 26.50 -22.95
C VAL A 145 20.91 27.64 -21.96
N GLU A 146 20.98 28.89 -22.44
CA GLU A 146 21.12 30.08 -21.59
C GLU A 146 19.92 30.26 -20.65
N GLY A 147 18.71 30.03 -21.17
CA GLY A 147 17.48 30.02 -20.36
C GLY A 147 17.54 28.97 -19.24
N MET A 148 18.06 27.78 -19.51
CA MET A 148 18.24 26.72 -18.51
C MET A 148 19.27 27.11 -17.44
N ILE A 149 20.39 27.76 -17.82
CA ILE A 149 21.35 28.33 -16.85
C ILE A 149 20.65 29.34 -15.94
N GLY A 150 19.79 30.19 -16.51
CA GLY A 150 18.94 31.12 -15.74
C GLY A 150 18.03 30.42 -14.73
N LYS A 151 17.40 29.29 -15.11
CA LYS A 151 16.55 28.49 -14.19
C LYS A 151 17.34 27.90 -13.01
N PHE A 152 18.57 27.43 -13.25
CA PHE A 152 19.47 27.04 -12.15
C PHE A 152 19.79 28.22 -11.23
N GLY A 153 20.04 29.41 -11.78
CA GLY A 153 20.22 30.63 -10.99
C GLY A 153 19.01 30.97 -10.11
N GLU A 154 17.81 30.95 -10.68
CA GLU A 154 16.57 31.18 -9.92
C GLU A 154 16.35 30.14 -8.81
N ALA A 155 16.72 28.87 -9.06
CA ALA A 155 16.71 27.84 -8.03
C ALA A 155 17.66 28.18 -6.86
N VAL A 156 18.86 28.67 -7.13
CA VAL A 156 19.79 29.12 -6.07
C VAL A 156 19.20 30.28 -5.27
N ARG A 157 18.63 31.29 -5.93
CA ARG A 157 17.94 32.40 -5.25
C ARG A 157 16.83 31.89 -4.33
N ARG A 158 16.01 30.94 -4.80
CA ARG A 158 14.93 30.35 -3.99
C ARG A 158 15.44 29.54 -2.82
N ALA A 159 16.54 28.81 -2.97
CA ALA A 159 17.17 28.06 -1.87
C ALA A 159 17.67 29.01 -0.77
N ILE A 160 18.29 30.13 -1.18
CA ILE A 160 18.70 31.20 -0.27
C ILE A 160 17.48 31.78 0.47
N GLN A 161 16.40 32.12 -0.26
CA GLN A 161 15.18 32.67 0.35
C GLN A 161 14.44 31.67 1.26
N ALA A 162 14.53 30.38 0.97
CA ALA A 162 14.02 29.33 1.84
C ALA A 162 14.89 29.12 3.09
N GLY A 163 16.06 29.76 3.20
CA GLY A 163 16.90 29.74 4.40
C GLY A 163 17.87 28.55 4.48
N PHE A 164 18.14 27.87 3.36
CA PHE A 164 19.22 26.88 3.29
C PHE A 164 20.59 27.53 3.51
N ASP A 165 21.53 26.80 4.08
CA ASP A 165 22.92 27.23 4.28
C ASP A 165 23.78 27.04 3.02
N GLY A 166 23.24 26.41 1.97
CA GLY A 166 23.93 26.23 0.71
C GLY A 166 23.16 25.37 -0.30
N VAL A 167 23.77 25.14 -1.46
CA VAL A 167 23.26 24.24 -2.51
C VAL A 167 24.33 23.24 -2.95
N GLU A 168 23.88 22.07 -3.40
CA GLU A 168 24.72 21.14 -4.15
C GLU A 168 24.24 21.09 -5.61
N ILE A 169 25.14 21.41 -6.54
CA ILE A 169 24.89 21.31 -7.97
C ILE A 169 25.01 19.84 -8.39
N HIS A 170 23.93 19.27 -8.94
CA HIS A 170 23.89 17.86 -9.32
C HIS A 170 24.40 17.61 -10.75
N GLY A 171 25.73 17.50 -10.88
CA GLY A 171 26.43 17.15 -12.12
C GLY A 171 26.69 15.65 -12.33
N ALA A 172 25.83 14.78 -11.79
CA ALA A 172 26.05 13.33 -11.75
C ALA A 172 24.81 12.53 -12.21
N ASN A 173 24.93 11.20 -12.15
CA ASN A 173 23.84 10.24 -12.32
C ASN A 173 23.09 10.38 -13.65
N THR A 174 23.80 10.76 -14.72
CA THR A 174 23.31 10.93 -16.09
C THR A 174 22.28 12.04 -16.26
N TYR A 175 22.17 12.98 -15.31
CA TYR A 175 21.27 14.14 -15.40
C TYR A 175 21.84 15.29 -16.22
N LEU A 176 21.02 16.32 -16.49
CA LEU A 176 21.24 17.28 -17.57
C LEU A 176 22.65 17.90 -17.57
N ILE A 177 23.18 18.29 -16.41
CA ILE A 177 24.54 18.86 -16.32
C ILE A 177 25.60 17.86 -16.77
N GLN A 178 25.52 16.59 -16.31
CA GLN A 178 26.38 15.52 -16.81
C GLN A 178 26.15 15.27 -18.30
N GLN A 179 24.90 15.34 -18.77
CA GLN A 179 24.58 15.12 -20.17
C GLN A 179 25.31 16.14 -21.07
N PHE A 180 25.35 17.42 -20.69
CA PHE A 180 26.13 18.41 -21.43
C PHE A 180 27.63 18.08 -21.43
N TYR A 181 28.16 17.51 -20.34
CA TYR A 181 29.58 17.17 -20.28
C TYR A 181 29.95 15.90 -21.07
N SER A 182 29.01 14.95 -21.12
CA SER A 182 29.22 13.63 -21.70
C SER A 182 29.29 13.68 -23.23
N PRO A 183 30.32 13.09 -23.86
CA PRO A 183 30.37 12.92 -25.32
C PRO A 183 29.33 11.91 -25.84
N ASN A 184 28.70 11.11 -24.97
CA ASN A 184 27.64 10.19 -25.38
C ASN A 184 26.36 10.95 -25.73
N SER A 185 25.96 11.84 -24.83
CA SER A 185 24.66 12.50 -24.85
C SER A 185 24.71 13.88 -25.50
N ASN A 186 25.85 14.56 -25.45
CA ASN A 186 26.06 15.84 -26.13
C ASN A 186 26.82 15.65 -27.44
N GLN A 187 26.08 15.63 -28.54
CA GLN A 187 26.57 15.53 -29.92
C GLN A 187 26.44 16.87 -30.66
N ARG A 188 26.35 17.99 -29.93
CA ARG A 188 26.28 19.33 -30.54
C ARG A 188 27.59 19.69 -31.22
N ASP A 189 27.49 20.53 -32.24
CA ASP A 189 28.60 21.12 -32.99
C ASP A 189 28.78 22.63 -32.73
N ASP A 190 27.98 23.18 -31.81
CA ASP A 190 28.06 24.56 -31.37
C ASP A 190 28.99 24.74 -30.15
N GLU A 191 28.93 25.92 -29.55
CA GLU A 191 29.81 26.28 -28.45
C GLU A 191 29.57 25.48 -27.15
N TRP A 192 28.46 24.76 -27.06
CA TRP A 192 28.07 23.94 -25.92
C TRP A 192 28.42 22.46 -26.09
N GLY A 193 28.98 22.04 -27.24
CA GLY A 193 29.40 20.66 -27.49
C GLY A 193 30.60 20.50 -28.41
N GLY A 194 30.80 19.27 -28.91
CA GLY A 194 31.93 18.93 -29.77
C GLY A 194 33.22 18.70 -28.99
N SER A 195 33.96 19.76 -28.64
CA SER A 195 35.22 19.63 -27.90
C SER A 195 34.98 19.39 -26.41
N ARG A 196 35.98 18.84 -25.69
CA ARG A 196 35.91 18.69 -24.22
C ARG A 196 35.75 20.05 -23.53
N ASP A 197 36.40 21.09 -24.04
CA ASP A 197 36.32 22.46 -23.53
C ASP A 197 34.90 23.04 -23.66
N ASN A 198 34.27 22.84 -24.82
CA ASN A 198 32.90 23.30 -25.06
C ASN A 198 31.89 22.54 -24.20
N ARG A 199 32.01 21.21 -24.10
CA ARG A 199 31.15 20.39 -23.23
C ARG A 199 31.26 20.78 -21.75
N ALA A 200 32.43 21.25 -21.31
CA ALA A 200 32.61 21.75 -19.95
C ALA A 200 31.92 23.09 -19.68
N LYS A 201 31.57 23.88 -20.71
CA LYS A 201 31.01 25.22 -20.51
C LYS A 201 29.70 25.23 -19.75
N PHE A 202 28.78 24.30 -20.00
CA PHE A 202 27.47 24.30 -19.33
C PHE A 202 27.60 24.06 -17.82
N PRO A 203 28.30 23.00 -17.33
CA PRO A 203 28.60 22.86 -15.90
C PRO A 203 29.25 24.11 -15.27
N LEU A 204 30.20 24.73 -15.97
CA LEU A 204 30.91 25.90 -15.48
C LEU A 204 30.02 27.15 -15.44
N ALA A 205 29.15 27.31 -16.43
CA ALA A 205 28.17 28.40 -16.46
C ALA A 205 27.11 28.26 -15.36
N VAL A 206 26.71 27.03 -15.02
CA VAL A 206 25.83 26.74 -13.87
C VAL A 206 26.52 27.10 -12.54
N LEU A 207 27.83 26.86 -12.41
CA LEU A 207 28.61 27.33 -11.26
C LEU A 207 28.72 28.85 -11.23
N ASP A 208 29.01 29.48 -12.36
CA ASP A 208 29.17 30.94 -12.48
C ASP A 208 27.86 31.68 -12.13
N ILE A 209 26.71 31.19 -12.59
CA ILE A 209 25.41 31.76 -12.22
C ILE A 209 25.09 31.51 -10.75
N THR A 210 25.44 30.34 -10.19
CA THR A 210 25.30 30.05 -8.76
C THR A 210 26.05 31.08 -7.93
N HIS A 211 27.33 31.31 -8.21
CA HIS A 211 28.11 32.34 -7.49
C HIS A 211 27.55 33.75 -7.68
N LYS A 212 27.02 34.07 -8.86
CA LYS A 212 26.35 35.36 -9.09
C LYS A 212 25.16 35.53 -8.16
N MET A 213 24.34 34.49 -7.99
CA MET A 213 23.17 34.53 -7.10
C MET A 213 23.57 34.59 -5.64
N VAL A 214 24.59 33.82 -5.23
CA VAL A 214 25.15 33.87 -3.86
C VAL A 214 25.62 35.28 -3.52
N ARG A 215 26.48 35.89 -4.35
CA ARG A 215 26.95 37.27 -4.14
C ARG A 215 25.82 38.31 -4.08
N GLN A 216 24.69 38.03 -4.73
CA GLN A 216 23.58 38.96 -4.81
C GLN A 216 22.59 38.82 -3.65
N TYR A 217 22.39 37.59 -3.15
CA TYR A 217 21.26 37.28 -2.26
C TYR A 217 21.66 36.64 -0.93
N ALA A 218 22.90 36.16 -0.78
CA ALA A 218 23.40 35.50 0.44
C ALA A 218 24.67 36.19 0.98
N ASP A 219 25.09 35.76 2.16
CA ASP A 219 26.39 36.11 2.72
C ASP A 219 27.50 35.15 2.21
N ASP A 220 28.75 35.48 2.53
CA ASP A 220 29.92 34.69 2.13
C ASP A 220 29.95 33.28 2.77
N ALA A 221 29.07 33.00 3.75
CA ALA A 221 29.00 31.71 4.41
C ALA A 221 28.13 30.68 3.65
N PHE A 222 27.44 31.08 2.57
CA PHE A 222 26.61 30.19 1.78
C PHE A 222 27.46 29.17 1.01
N ILE A 223 27.19 27.87 1.25
CA ILE A 223 28.00 26.77 0.75
C ILE A 223 27.61 26.39 -0.68
N VAL A 224 28.59 26.20 -1.56
CA VAL A 224 28.41 25.74 -2.95
C VAL A 224 29.17 24.43 -3.18
N GLY A 225 28.43 23.32 -3.20
CA GLY A 225 28.95 21.99 -3.52
C GLY A 225 28.71 21.56 -4.96
N TYR A 226 29.52 20.62 -5.46
CA TYR A 226 29.29 19.99 -6.77
C TYR A 226 29.42 18.47 -6.70
N ARG A 227 28.36 17.75 -7.09
CA ARG A 227 28.34 16.28 -7.15
C ARG A 227 28.57 15.80 -8.57
N PHE A 228 29.44 14.81 -8.76
CA PHE A 228 29.82 14.32 -10.08
C PHE A 228 29.84 12.78 -10.15
N SER A 229 29.59 12.24 -11.33
CA SER A 229 29.85 10.82 -11.64
C SER A 229 31.28 10.69 -12.17
N PRO A 230 32.16 9.88 -11.55
CA PRO A 230 33.55 9.80 -11.97
C PRO A 230 33.77 9.29 -13.39
N GLU A 231 32.88 8.41 -13.86
CA GLU A 231 32.97 7.72 -15.14
C GLU A 231 31.58 7.35 -15.66
N GLU A 232 31.49 7.04 -16.94
CA GLU A 232 30.27 6.64 -17.65
C GLU A 232 30.55 5.38 -18.49
N MET A 233 29.64 4.40 -18.48
CA MET A 233 29.83 3.09 -19.14
C MET A 233 29.82 3.20 -20.67
N GLU A 234 29.11 4.20 -21.17
CA GLU A 234 28.85 4.43 -22.58
C GLU A 234 30.14 4.68 -23.38
N VAL A 235 30.11 4.32 -24.66
CA VAL A 235 31.23 4.52 -25.61
C VAL A 235 30.72 5.26 -26.86
N PRO A 236 31.18 6.50 -27.13
CA PRO A 236 32.00 7.33 -26.26
C PRO A 236 31.25 7.71 -24.98
N GLY A 237 31.97 8.01 -23.90
CA GLY A 237 31.41 8.44 -22.61
C GLY A 237 32.48 9.13 -21.76
N ILE A 238 32.11 9.62 -20.58
CA ILE A 238 33.04 10.25 -19.63
C ILE A 238 34.07 9.22 -19.14
N ARG A 239 35.36 9.55 -19.28
CA ARG A 239 36.48 8.81 -18.68
C ARG A 239 37.04 9.57 -17.49
N PHE A 240 37.82 8.89 -16.65
CA PHE A 240 38.34 9.51 -15.44
C PHE A 240 39.23 10.75 -15.72
N ASP A 241 39.97 10.77 -16.84
CA ASP A 241 40.72 11.96 -17.28
C ASP A 241 39.79 13.15 -17.64
N ASP A 242 38.64 12.88 -18.26
CA ASP A 242 37.63 13.91 -18.49
C ASP A 242 37.09 14.44 -17.15
N THR A 243 36.85 13.55 -16.19
CA THR A 243 36.42 13.98 -14.85
C THR A 243 37.46 14.88 -14.21
N MET A 244 38.74 14.47 -14.17
CA MET A 244 39.81 15.31 -13.62
C MET A 244 39.87 16.67 -14.31
N TYR A 245 39.75 16.71 -15.64
CA TYR A 245 39.69 17.96 -16.39
C TYR A 245 38.57 18.89 -15.92
N LEU A 246 37.36 18.37 -15.72
CA LEU A 246 36.22 19.17 -15.24
C LEU A 246 36.45 19.65 -13.79
N LEU A 247 36.93 18.77 -12.90
CA LEU A 247 37.15 19.10 -11.50
C LEU A 247 38.18 20.22 -11.33
N GLU A 248 39.27 20.21 -12.11
CA GLU A 248 40.26 21.30 -12.12
C GLU A 248 39.63 22.65 -12.49
N LYS A 249 38.71 22.65 -13.48
CA LYS A 249 38.02 23.88 -13.92
C LYS A 249 36.98 24.38 -12.92
N LEU A 250 36.34 23.47 -12.19
CA LEU A 250 35.42 23.79 -11.09
C LEU A 250 36.20 24.36 -9.90
N ALA A 251 37.29 23.72 -9.50
CA ALA A 251 38.16 24.19 -8.41
C ALA A 251 38.71 25.60 -8.70
N ALA A 252 39.17 25.85 -9.93
CA ALA A 252 39.65 27.18 -10.34
C ALA A 252 38.56 28.28 -10.32
N ARG A 253 37.27 27.91 -10.28
CA ARG A 253 36.13 28.84 -10.17
C ARG A 253 35.59 29.00 -8.75
N GLY A 254 36.02 28.14 -7.81
CA GLY A 254 35.73 28.27 -6.39
C GLY A 254 34.50 27.49 -5.91
N VAL A 255 34.54 26.17 -5.94
CA VAL A 255 33.58 25.32 -5.21
C VAL A 255 34.07 25.04 -3.78
N ASP A 256 33.14 24.87 -2.84
CA ASP A 256 33.47 24.61 -1.43
C ASP A 256 33.73 23.13 -1.14
N TYR A 257 33.15 22.23 -1.92
CA TYR A 257 33.47 20.81 -1.87
C TYR A 257 33.07 20.08 -3.17
N LEU A 258 33.69 18.93 -3.38
CA LEU A 258 33.38 18.00 -4.48
C LEU A 258 32.85 16.68 -3.93
N HIS A 259 31.78 16.12 -4.50
CA HIS A 259 31.12 14.92 -3.99
C HIS A 259 31.12 13.78 -5.03
N PHE A 260 31.81 12.69 -4.71
CA PHE A 260 31.86 11.47 -5.52
C PHE A 260 30.49 10.78 -5.52
N SER A 261 29.89 10.58 -6.69
CA SER A 261 28.68 9.74 -6.82
C SER A 261 29.07 8.30 -7.22
N VAL A 262 29.28 7.44 -6.22
CA VAL A 262 29.64 6.02 -6.41
C VAL A 262 28.83 5.11 -5.47
N GLY A 263 28.70 3.84 -5.85
CA GLY A 263 27.96 2.84 -5.06
C GLY A 263 28.73 2.30 -3.85
N ALA A 264 30.06 2.42 -3.85
CA ALA A 264 30.96 2.03 -2.77
C ALA A 264 32.11 3.03 -2.67
N THR A 265 32.50 3.41 -1.45
CA THR A 265 33.43 4.52 -1.20
C THR A 265 34.81 4.29 -1.82
N LEU A 266 35.30 3.05 -1.83
CA LEU A 266 36.57 2.64 -2.46
C LEU A 266 36.39 1.97 -3.83
N ARG A 267 35.31 2.25 -4.55
CA ARG A 267 35.06 1.64 -5.86
C ARG A 267 36.19 1.98 -6.86
N PRO A 268 36.79 0.98 -7.53
CA PRO A 268 37.71 1.21 -8.65
C PRO A 268 36.95 1.69 -9.91
N SER A 269 37.67 1.75 -11.04
CA SER A 269 37.08 2.15 -12.32
C SER A 269 36.00 1.16 -12.76
N ILE A 270 34.90 1.68 -13.32
CA ILE A 270 33.88 0.85 -13.99
C ILE A 270 34.17 0.65 -15.48
N VAL A 271 35.10 1.43 -16.04
CA VAL A 271 35.49 1.34 -17.45
C VAL A 271 36.72 0.45 -17.60
N ASP A 272 37.74 0.67 -16.78
CA ASP A 272 38.94 -0.18 -16.71
C ASP A 272 38.83 -1.14 -15.54
N THR A 273 38.12 -2.24 -15.77
CA THR A 273 37.83 -3.25 -14.74
C THR A 273 39.05 -4.10 -14.34
N GLN A 274 40.19 -3.93 -15.01
CA GLN A 274 41.43 -4.65 -14.69
C GLN A 274 42.31 -3.91 -13.67
N ASP A 275 42.09 -2.61 -13.49
CA ASP A 275 42.83 -1.80 -12.51
C ASP A 275 42.04 -1.71 -11.19
N PRO A 276 42.48 -2.39 -10.11
CA PRO A 276 41.78 -2.41 -8.84
C PRO A 276 41.98 -1.11 -8.03
N THR A 277 42.78 -0.15 -8.50
CA THR A 277 43.07 1.08 -7.77
C THR A 277 41.80 1.90 -7.54
N PRO A 278 41.43 2.21 -6.29
CA PRO A 278 40.28 3.06 -5.98
C PRO A 278 40.35 4.42 -6.68
N LEU A 279 39.22 4.91 -7.19
CA LEU A 279 39.18 6.19 -7.91
C LEU A 279 39.61 7.39 -7.05
N ILE A 280 39.40 7.33 -5.74
CA ILE A 280 39.86 8.36 -4.81
C ILE A 280 41.40 8.44 -4.74
N GLU A 281 42.09 7.31 -4.81
CA GLU A 281 43.56 7.29 -4.82
C GLU A 281 44.08 7.86 -6.14
N LYS A 282 43.45 7.51 -7.27
CA LYS A 282 43.76 8.12 -8.57
C LYS A 282 43.53 9.63 -8.55
N TYR A 283 42.42 10.09 -7.98
CA TYR A 283 42.12 11.51 -7.79
C TYR A 283 43.23 12.21 -6.99
N CYS A 284 43.63 11.62 -5.85
CA CYS A 284 44.70 12.17 -5.01
C CYS A 284 46.05 12.24 -5.73
N ALA A 285 46.35 11.26 -6.58
CA ALA A 285 47.59 11.21 -7.36
C ALA A 285 47.60 12.17 -8.57
N MET A 286 46.43 12.47 -9.15
CA MET A 286 46.31 13.25 -10.39
C MET A 286 45.97 14.73 -10.18
N ARG A 287 45.42 15.12 -9.01
CA ARG A 287 44.96 16.48 -8.74
C ARG A 287 46.10 17.50 -8.67
N SER A 288 45.85 18.70 -9.16
CA SER A 288 46.72 19.86 -8.97
C SER A 288 46.66 20.39 -7.53
N ASP A 289 47.60 21.26 -7.16
CA ASP A 289 47.58 21.97 -5.87
C ASP A 289 46.30 22.78 -5.66
N THR A 290 45.74 23.34 -6.74
CA THR A 290 44.47 24.11 -6.72
C THR A 290 43.31 23.19 -6.38
N LEU A 291 43.21 22.04 -7.06
CA LEU A 291 42.15 21.07 -6.81
C LEU A 291 42.30 20.41 -5.43
N ALA A 292 43.53 20.24 -4.94
CA ALA A 292 43.80 19.73 -3.60
C ALA A 292 43.34 20.68 -2.46
N GLN A 293 43.09 21.97 -2.74
CA GLN A 293 42.49 22.89 -1.75
C GLN A 293 40.98 22.71 -1.59
N VAL A 294 40.32 22.00 -2.50
CA VAL A 294 38.88 21.75 -2.44
C VAL A 294 38.63 20.42 -1.73
N PRO A 295 37.94 20.43 -0.57
CA PRO A 295 37.56 19.21 0.14
C PRO A 295 36.79 18.23 -0.75
N VAL A 296 37.14 16.95 -0.67
CA VAL A 296 36.46 15.90 -1.41
C VAL A 296 35.65 14.98 -0.48
N MET A 297 34.42 14.69 -0.87
CA MET A 297 33.44 13.92 -0.12
C MET A 297 33.19 12.56 -0.77
N GLY A 298 33.31 11.50 0.03
CA GLY A 298 33.01 10.12 -0.37
C GLY A 298 31.61 9.67 0.04
N VAL A 299 31.04 8.70 -0.68
CA VAL A 299 29.75 8.09 -0.38
C VAL A 299 29.72 6.63 -0.87
N GLY A 300 28.80 5.84 -0.32
CA GLY A 300 28.51 4.48 -0.80
C GLY A 300 29.08 3.41 0.12
N GLY A 301 28.21 2.50 0.59
CA GLY A 301 28.61 1.40 1.48
C GLY A 301 28.93 1.78 2.93
N VAL A 302 28.78 3.05 3.32
CA VAL A 302 29.05 3.51 4.69
C VAL A 302 27.90 3.13 5.63
N VAL A 303 28.20 2.31 6.65
CA VAL A 303 27.26 1.86 7.70
C VAL A 303 27.82 2.12 9.09
N ASN A 304 29.13 1.96 9.29
CA ASN A 304 29.79 1.97 10.59
C ASN A 304 30.95 2.98 10.67
N ALA A 305 31.43 3.23 11.89
CA ALA A 305 32.63 4.07 12.14
C ALA A 305 33.84 3.63 11.30
N ALA A 306 34.02 2.31 11.14
CA ALA A 306 35.14 1.75 10.39
C ALA A 306 35.12 2.21 8.92
N ASP A 307 33.94 2.20 8.28
CA ASP A 307 33.78 2.60 6.87
C ASP A 307 34.09 4.10 6.67
N VAL A 308 33.70 4.93 7.65
CA VAL A 308 34.03 6.37 7.66
C VAL A 308 35.54 6.57 7.76
N ASN A 309 36.19 5.87 8.69
CA ASN A 309 37.63 6.00 8.89
C ASN A 309 38.41 5.49 7.69
N GLU A 310 38.00 4.36 7.10
CA GLU A 310 38.58 3.83 5.86
C GLU A 310 38.48 4.87 4.73
N ALA A 311 37.32 5.51 4.55
CA ALA A 311 37.18 6.60 3.58
C ALA A 311 38.18 7.75 3.82
N LEU A 312 38.29 8.21 5.08
CA LEU A 312 39.18 9.31 5.45
C LEU A 312 40.67 8.96 5.30
N ASP A 313 41.03 7.68 5.46
CA ASP A 313 42.41 7.20 5.33
C ASP A 313 42.83 7.07 3.85
N HIS A 314 41.88 6.81 2.95
CA HIS A 314 42.10 6.75 1.50
C HIS A 314 42.06 8.12 0.79
N GLY A 315 41.89 9.21 1.54
CA GLY A 315 42.05 10.58 1.03
C GLY A 315 40.77 11.40 0.87
N TYR A 316 39.63 10.90 1.34
CA TYR A 316 38.45 11.76 1.49
C TYR A 316 38.59 12.71 2.69
N ASP A 317 38.07 13.93 2.55
CA ASP A 317 38.03 14.92 3.63
C ASP A 317 36.70 14.86 4.41
N LEU A 318 35.63 14.50 3.71
CA LEU A 318 34.25 14.45 4.18
C LEU A 318 33.61 13.11 3.79
N VAL A 319 32.60 12.66 4.55
CA VAL A 319 31.91 11.39 4.27
C VAL A 319 30.40 11.58 4.33
N ALA A 320 29.71 11.21 3.25
CA ALA A 320 28.27 11.17 3.17
C ALA A 320 27.72 9.77 3.42
N VAL A 321 26.58 9.71 4.11
CA VAL A 321 25.91 8.46 4.50
C VAL A 321 24.49 8.45 3.97
N GLY A 322 24.13 7.38 3.27
CA GLY A 322 22.82 7.18 2.68
C GLY A 322 21.96 6.22 3.49
N ARG A 323 21.89 4.97 3.03
CA ARG A 323 21.03 3.89 3.57
C ARG A 323 21.03 3.77 5.10
N ALA A 324 22.18 3.89 5.77
CA ALA A 324 22.25 3.77 7.22
C ALA A 324 21.47 4.88 7.95
N THR A 325 21.41 6.11 7.41
CA THR A 325 20.59 7.19 7.97
C THR A 325 19.10 6.99 7.72
N ILE A 326 18.70 6.19 6.73
CA ILE A 326 17.30 5.78 6.57
C ILE A 326 16.93 4.84 7.72
N ALA A 327 17.73 3.79 7.94
CA ALA A 327 17.48 2.77 8.95
C ALA A 327 17.60 3.29 10.39
N TYR A 328 18.52 4.22 10.62
CA TYR A 328 18.83 4.77 11.93
C TYR A 328 18.78 6.30 11.85
N PRO A 329 17.64 6.95 12.20
CA PRO A 329 17.56 8.41 12.21
C PRO A 329 18.62 9.07 13.11
N ASP A 330 18.97 8.39 14.20
CA ASP A 330 20.01 8.73 15.18
C ASP A 330 21.40 8.14 14.84
N TRP A 331 21.65 7.77 13.58
CA TRP A 331 22.87 7.05 13.17
C TRP A 331 24.17 7.66 13.72
N THR A 332 24.31 8.99 13.65
CA THR A 332 25.55 9.64 14.10
C THR A 332 25.75 9.52 15.62
N ASP A 333 24.68 9.54 16.40
CA ASP A 333 24.75 9.37 17.86
C ASP A 333 25.23 7.97 18.23
N ARG A 334 24.70 6.95 17.55
CA ARG A 334 25.10 5.54 17.73
C ARG A 334 26.57 5.32 17.40
N ILE A 335 27.01 5.84 16.26
CA ILE A 335 28.42 5.73 15.84
C ILE A 335 29.35 6.51 16.77
N ALA A 336 28.93 7.68 17.25
CA ALA A 336 29.68 8.44 18.25
C ALA A 336 29.80 7.70 19.59
N ALA A 337 28.77 6.92 19.96
CA ALA A 337 28.76 6.05 21.13
C ALA A 337 29.58 4.75 20.93
N GLY A 338 30.09 4.49 19.72
CA GLY A 338 30.87 3.30 19.41
C GLY A 338 30.04 2.05 19.10
N GLU A 339 28.75 2.21 18.80
CA GLU A 339 27.90 1.10 18.36
C GLU A 339 28.34 0.57 16.98
N THR A 340 28.16 -0.73 16.79
CA THR A 340 28.27 -1.37 15.47
C THR A 340 26.87 -1.75 15.01
N LEU A 341 26.50 -1.31 13.81
CA LEU A 341 25.17 -1.42 13.24
C LEU A 341 25.16 -2.44 12.09
N GLU A 342 24.08 -3.20 12.00
CA GLU A 342 23.74 -3.98 10.83
C GLU A 342 22.74 -3.22 9.98
N LEU A 343 22.81 -3.29 8.65
CA LEU A 343 21.91 -2.51 7.81
C LEU A 343 20.56 -3.21 7.60
N PHE A 344 19.67 -3.12 8.59
CA PHE A 344 18.28 -3.57 8.47
C PHE A 344 17.29 -2.70 9.27
N MET A 345 16.00 -2.82 8.97
CA MET A 345 14.88 -2.18 9.67
C MET A 345 13.80 -3.20 9.97
N ASP A 346 13.20 -3.12 11.15
CA ASP A 346 12.03 -3.92 11.49
C ASP A 346 10.80 -3.41 10.72
N SER A 347 10.10 -4.33 10.05
CA SER A 347 8.89 -4.08 9.24
C SER A 347 7.79 -3.33 10.00
N THR A 348 7.80 -3.40 11.33
CA THR A 348 6.83 -2.75 12.22
C THR A 348 7.22 -1.32 12.63
N GLN A 349 8.45 -0.88 12.35
CA GLN A 349 9.01 0.37 12.88
C GLN A 349 8.92 1.57 11.92
N ARG A 350 8.32 1.43 10.73
CA ARG A 350 8.26 2.52 9.72
C ARG A 350 7.85 3.87 10.31
N GLU A 351 6.74 3.90 11.04
CA GLU A 351 6.20 5.13 11.64
C GLU A 351 7.12 5.67 12.75
N ALA A 352 7.70 4.78 13.57
CA ALA A 352 8.63 5.17 14.64
C ALA A 352 9.92 5.78 14.09
N LEU A 353 10.39 5.31 12.93
CA LEU A 353 11.57 5.83 12.24
C LEU A 353 11.28 7.05 11.36
N SER A 354 10.02 7.53 11.36
CA SER A 354 9.53 8.63 10.52
C SER A 354 9.90 8.46 9.05
N ILE A 355 9.77 7.24 8.50
CA ILE A 355 10.08 6.94 7.11
C ILE A 355 8.83 7.10 6.24
N PRO A 356 8.83 8.00 5.23
CA PRO A 356 7.72 8.15 4.33
C PRO A 356 7.30 6.87 3.63
N GLU A 357 5.99 6.65 3.47
CA GLU A 357 5.48 5.44 2.79
C GLU A 357 6.07 5.25 1.38
N PRO A 358 6.19 6.28 0.51
CA PRO A 358 6.81 6.10 -0.81
C PRO A 358 8.26 5.64 -0.73
N LEU A 359 9.04 6.15 0.24
CA LEU A 359 10.42 5.74 0.47
C LEU A 359 10.50 4.32 1.03
N TRP A 360 9.58 3.94 1.92
CA TRP A 360 9.50 2.59 2.49
C TRP A 360 9.25 1.49 1.45
N ARG A 361 8.52 1.85 0.38
CA ARG A 361 8.23 0.97 -0.77
C ARG A 361 9.26 1.05 -1.89
N PHE A 362 10.34 1.81 -1.68
CA PHE A 362 11.41 1.90 -2.66
C PHE A 362 12.29 0.65 -2.58
N SER A 363 12.55 -0.01 -3.71
CA SER A 363 13.18 -1.35 -3.74
C SER A 363 14.48 -1.48 -2.94
N LEU A 364 15.32 -0.43 -2.94
CA LEU A 364 16.57 -0.41 -2.16
C LEU A 364 16.36 -0.28 -0.65
N VAL A 365 15.24 0.32 -0.22
CA VAL A 365 14.83 0.43 1.19
C VAL A 365 14.11 -0.84 1.61
N GLU A 366 13.27 -1.39 0.74
CA GLU A 366 12.56 -2.66 0.93
C GLU A 366 13.53 -3.81 1.21
N ALA A 367 14.66 -3.86 0.50
CA ALA A 367 15.72 -4.84 0.73
C ALA A 367 16.39 -4.76 2.12
N MET A 368 16.16 -3.69 2.89
CA MET A 368 16.64 -3.56 4.27
C MET A 368 15.57 -3.96 5.29
N ILE A 369 14.32 -4.16 4.90
CA ILE A 369 13.21 -4.42 5.81
C ILE A 369 13.17 -5.91 6.16
N ARG A 370 13.14 -6.23 7.45
CA ARG A 370 13.01 -7.58 7.98
C ARG A 370 11.79 -7.65 8.89
N ASP A 371 11.02 -8.73 8.80
CA ASP A 371 9.95 -8.99 9.76
C ASP A 371 10.53 -9.66 11.01
N MET A 372 10.67 -8.89 12.08
CA MET A 372 11.20 -9.39 13.36
C MET A 372 10.14 -10.02 14.26
N SER A 373 8.87 -10.13 13.82
CA SER A 373 7.80 -10.76 14.60
C SER A 373 8.02 -12.25 14.87
N MET A 374 8.96 -12.90 14.16
CA MET A 374 9.37 -14.29 14.37
C MET A 374 10.43 -14.50 15.48
N GLY A 375 10.86 -13.45 16.17
CA GLY A 375 11.95 -13.50 17.15
C GLY A 375 11.61 -14.25 18.44
N GLU A 376 11.38 -15.57 18.37
CA GLU A 376 11.47 -16.54 19.49
C GLU A 376 11.26 -18.03 19.07
N SER A 377 10.79 -18.35 17.86
CA SER A 377 10.49 -19.75 17.47
C SER A 377 11.73 -20.51 16.95
N LYS A 378 12.03 -21.66 17.57
CA LYS A 378 13.05 -22.62 17.10
C LYS A 378 12.43 -23.68 16.19
N PHE A 379 13.11 -24.02 15.09
CA PHE A 379 12.74 -25.09 14.17
C PHE A 379 13.69 -26.28 14.30
N LYS A 380 13.19 -27.47 13.96
CA LYS A 380 14.05 -28.63 13.68
C LYS A 380 14.69 -28.44 12.29
N PRO A 381 16.02 -28.41 12.18
CA PRO A 381 16.67 -28.32 10.88
C PRO A 381 16.33 -29.53 10.00
N GLY A 382 16.01 -29.28 8.73
CA GLY A 382 15.69 -30.35 7.79
C GLY A 382 14.91 -29.90 6.56
N LEU A 383 14.68 -30.86 5.67
CA LEU A 383 13.87 -30.69 4.47
C LEU A 383 12.44 -31.18 4.73
N PHE A 384 11.46 -30.33 4.44
CA PHE A 384 10.05 -30.61 4.60
C PHE A 384 9.37 -30.52 3.23
N VAL A 385 8.66 -31.58 2.84
CA VAL A 385 8.02 -31.68 1.53
C VAL A 385 6.52 -31.50 1.71
N GLU A 386 5.96 -30.46 1.08
CA GLU A 386 4.56 -30.11 1.20
C GLU A 386 3.84 -30.22 -0.14
N LYS A 387 2.65 -30.84 -0.08
CA LYS A 387 1.70 -30.87 -1.19
C LYS A 387 0.65 -29.80 -0.95
N VAL A 388 0.52 -28.88 -1.91
CA VAL A 388 -0.44 -27.76 -1.86
C VAL A 388 -1.14 -27.63 -3.20
N GLN A 389 -2.26 -26.90 -3.21
CA GLN A 389 -3.10 -26.75 -4.39
C GLN A 389 -3.35 -25.26 -4.63
N ASP A 390 -3.13 -24.81 -5.87
CA ASP A 390 -3.65 -23.51 -6.34
C ASP A 390 -4.98 -23.72 -7.11
N ASP A 391 -5.51 -22.67 -7.73
CA ASP A 391 -6.80 -22.70 -8.42
C ASP A 391 -6.84 -23.70 -9.60
N ALA A 392 -5.69 -24.08 -10.16
CA ALA A 392 -5.57 -24.88 -11.38
C ALA A 392 -4.69 -26.14 -11.25
N ASN A 393 -3.71 -26.17 -10.33
CA ASN A 393 -2.63 -27.16 -10.26
C ASN A 393 -2.38 -27.67 -8.83
N GLU A 394 -1.83 -28.90 -8.74
CA GLU A 394 -1.19 -29.40 -7.52
C GLU A 394 0.31 -29.08 -7.57
N LEU A 395 0.85 -28.52 -6.49
CA LEU A 395 2.26 -28.18 -6.34
C LEU A 395 2.90 -29.03 -5.25
N ILE A 396 4.11 -29.51 -5.51
CA ILE A 396 4.96 -30.12 -4.49
C ILE A 396 6.12 -29.16 -4.23
N VAL A 397 6.19 -28.63 -3.02
CA VAL A 397 7.18 -27.63 -2.60
C VAL A 397 8.07 -28.21 -1.52
N ASN A 398 9.37 -28.14 -1.75
CA ASN A 398 10.41 -28.48 -0.79
C ASN A 398 10.77 -27.23 0.00
N VAL A 399 10.76 -27.31 1.33
CA VAL A 399 11.12 -26.19 2.21
C VAL A 399 12.25 -26.65 3.12
N SER A 400 13.41 -26.01 3.00
CA SER A 400 14.57 -26.25 3.82
C SER A 400 14.54 -25.30 5.01
N LEU A 401 14.54 -25.86 6.23
CA LEU A 401 14.58 -25.09 7.47
C LEU A 401 15.91 -25.31 8.19
N GLU A 402 16.47 -24.23 8.71
CA GLU A 402 17.52 -24.24 9.74
C GLU A 402 16.89 -23.91 11.10
N THR A 403 17.69 -23.88 12.18
CA THR A 403 17.18 -23.74 13.55
C THR A 403 16.35 -22.47 13.77
N ASP A 404 16.66 -21.40 13.05
CA ASP A 404 16.10 -20.06 13.25
C ASP A 404 15.64 -19.38 11.94
N ARG A 405 15.64 -20.09 10.80
CA ARG A 405 15.28 -19.51 9.51
C ARG A 405 14.82 -20.53 8.45
N ILE A 406 14.15 -20.00 7.43
CA ILE A 406 13.86 -20.65 6.16
C ILE A 406 15.11 -20.51 5.28
N ALA A 407 15.79 -21.62 5.03
CA ALA A 407 17.04 -21.64 4.28
C ALA A 407 16.80 -21.65 2.76
N ASP A 408 15.77 -22.38 2.30
CA ASP A 408 15.44 -22.44 0.88
C ASP A 408 14.00 -22.92 0.65
N ILE A 409 13.48 -22.66 -0.54
CA ILE A 409 12.18 -23.12 -1.04
C ILE A 409 12.38 -23.56 -2.50
N GLU A 410 12.02 -24.78 -2.85
CA GLU A 410 12.15 -25.29 -4.22
C GLU A 410 10.83 -25.89 -4.70
N LEU A 411 10.51 -25.69 -5.98
CA LEU A 411 9.39 -26.37 -6.63
C LEU A 411 9.83 -27.77 -7.08
N ALA A 412 9.38 -28.81 -6.37
CA ALA A 412 9.69 -30.20 -6.69
C ALA A 412 8.77 -30.78 -7.79
N SER A 413 7.53 -30.26 -7.91
CA SER A 413 6.58 -30.62 -8.98
C SER A 413 5.54 -29.51 -9.17
N GLY A 414 5.20 -29.21 -10.41
CA GLY A 414 4.25 -28.18 -10.83
C GLY A 414 4.41 -27.85 -12.34
N PRO A 415 3.67 -26.87 -12.89
CA PRO A 415 3.81 -26.43 -14.28
C PRO A 415 5.14 -25.68 -14.49
N SER A 416 6.24 -26.43 -14.46
CA SER A 416 7.63 -25.94 -14.58
C SER A 416 8.01 -25.47 -15.98
N ASP A 417 7.21 -25.79 -16.99
CA ASP A 417 7.37 -25.32 -18.37
C ASP A 417 6.64 -23.99 -18.66
N ASP A 418 5.82 -23.49 -17.72
CA ASP A 418 5.10 -22.22 -17.85
C ASP A 418 5.94 -21.05 -17.30
N VAL A 419 6.37 -20.17 -18.20
CA VAL A 419 7.26 -19.05 -17.89
C VAL A 419 6.60 -18.05 -16.93
N GLU A 420 5.30 -17.77 -17.07
CA GLU A 420 4.61 -16.82 -16.17
C GLU A 420 4.47 -17.41 -14.77
N PHE A 421 4.18 -18.72 -14.68
CA PHE A 421 4.10 -19.45 -13.42
C PHE A 421 5.46 -19.47 -12.71
N VAL A 422 6.53 -19.86 -13.40
CA VAL A 422 7.88 -19.97 -12.82
C VAL A 422 8.39 -18.60 -12.37
N THR A 423 8.13 -17.55 -13.16
CA THR A 423 8.50 -16.16 -12.77
C THR A 423 7.80 -15.74 -11.48
N SER A 424 6.50 -16.03 -11.37
CA SER A 424 5.71 -15.72 -10.17
C SER A 424 6.15 -16.54 -8.96
N PHE A 425 6.57 -17.81 -9.16
CA PHE A 425 7.13 -18.66 -8.11
C PHE A 425 8.45 -18.10 -7.57
N GLU A 426 9.38 -17.73 -8.45
CA GLU A 426 10.67 -17.15 -8.02
C GLU A 426 10.49 -15.82 -7.29
N GLU A 427 9.53 -14.99 -7.71
CA GLU A 427 9.25 -13.73 -7.03
C GLU A 427 8.68 -13.95 -5.62
N ILE A 428 7.71 -14.86 -5.44
CA ILE A 428 7.18 -15.15 -4.10
C ILE A 428 8.21 -15.87 -3.23
N ARG A 429 9.03 -16.76 -3.81
CA ARG A 429 10.16 -17.41 -3.14
C ARG A 429 11.14 -16.38 -2.61
N SER A 430 11.59 -15.44 -3.44
CA SER A 430 12.50 -14.36 -3.03
C SER A 430 11.89 -13.59 -1.86
N ARG A 431 10.63 -13.14 -1.99
CA ARG A 431 9.94 -12.41 -0.91
C ARG A 431 9.96 -13.19 0.41
N ILE A 432 9.63 -14.48 0.39
CA ILE A 432 9.60 -15.31 1.60
C ILE A 432 11.00 -15.49 2.20
N LEU A 433 12.02 -15.74 1.37
CA LEU A 433 13.40 -15.91 1.85
C LEU A 433 14.00 -14.60 2.37
N ASP A 434 13.78 -13.50 1.66
CA ASP A 434 14.24 -12.16 2.04
C ASP A 434 13.58 -11.71 3.35
N ALA A 435 12.28 -11.97 3.51
CA ALA A 435 11.55 -11.66 4.73
C ALA A 435 11.71 -12.72 5.84
N ASN A 436 12.26 -13.90 5.50
CA ASN A 436 12.33 -15.09 6.35
C ASN A 436 10.97 -15.47 6.98
N THR A 437 9.87 -15.31 6.25
CA THR A 437 8.51 -15.59 6.73
C THR A 437 7.56 -15.89 5.58
N PRO A 438 6.59 -16.84 5.73
CA PRO A 438 5.53 -17.03 4.74
C PRO A 438 4.55 -15.85 4.68
N HIS A 439 4.64 -14.86 5.57
CA HIS A 439 3.68 -13.75 5.70
C HIS A 439 4.01 -12.56 4.79
N VAL A 440 4.24 -12.81 3.51
CA VAL A 440 4.53 -11.77 2.50
C VAL A 440 3.34 -11.50 1.59
N ASP A 441 3.35 -10.32 0.94
CA ASP A 441 2.33 -9.95 -0.04
C ASP A 441 2.36 -10.91 -1.24
N ALA A 442 1.18 -11.34 -1.68
CA ALA A 442 1.03 -12.17 -2.86
C ALA A 442 1.44 -11.41 -4.14
N ILE A 443 1.88 -12.14 -5.17
CA ILE A 443 2.18 -11.56 -6.48
C ILE A 443 0.86 -11.17 -7.15
N THR A 444 0.79 -9.94 -7.66
CA THR A 444 -0.39 -9.44 -8.38
C THR A 444 -0.55 -10.24 -9.67
N GLY A 445 -1.74 -10.83 -9.88
CA GLY A 445 -1.99 -11.71 -11.03
C GLY A 445 -1.70 -13.19 -10.78
N ALA A 446 -0.92 -13.53 -9.75
CA ALA A 446 -0.61 -14.92 -9.35
C ALA A 446 -0.97 -15.19 -7.88
N THR A 447 -2.08 -14.63 -7.42
CA THR A 447 -2.50 -14.69 -6.01
C THR A 447 -2.71 -16.11 -5.51
N SER A 448 -3.41 -16.96 -6.27
CA SER A 448 -3.69 -18.34 -5.83
C SER A 448 -2.40 -19.16 -5.69
N GLN A 449 -1.50 -19.06 -6.67
CA GLN A 449 -0.18 -19.68 -6.61
C GLN A 449 0.65 -19.15 -5.42
N SER A 450 0.67 -17.83 -5.21
CA SER A 450 1.40 -17.21 -4.10
C SER A 450 0.92 -17.75 -2.75
N GLU A 451 -0.40 -17.84 -2.56
CA GLU A 451 -0.98 -18.39 -1.33
C GLU A 451 -0.68 -19.89 -1.17
N ALA A 452 -0.62 -20.66 -2.25
CA ALA A 452 -0.22 -22.07 -2.20
C ALA A 452 1.23 -22.24 -1.71
N VAL A 453 2.17 -21.43 -2.22
CA VAL A 453 3.58 -21.47 -1.77
C VAL A 453 3.72 -21.02 -0.31
N LYS A 454 3.04 -19.93 0.07
CA LYS A 454 2.99 -19.47 1.48
C LYS A 454 2.42 -20.54 2.42
N LYS A 455 1.38 -21.27 1.97
CA LYS A 455 0.81 -22.41 2.70
C LYS A 455 1.81 -23.55 2.85
N ALA A 456 2.57 -23.87 1.81
CA ALA A 456 3.61 -24.91 1.88
C ALA A 456 4.67 -24.55 2.93
N VAL A 457 5.18 -23.32 2.90
CA VAL A 457 6.18 -22.85 3.88
C VAL A 457 5.62 -22.88 5.30
N SER A 458 4.38 -22.42 5.50
CA SER A 458 3.73 -22.45 6.82
C SER A 458 3.56 -23.88 7.35
N LYS A 459 3.18 -24.83 6.49
CA LYS A 459 3.06 -26.26 6.86
C LYS A 459 4.40 -26.88 7.24
N ALA A 460 5.45 -26.60 6.45
CA ALA A 460 6.80 -27.07 6.72
C ALA A 460 7.30 -26.58 8.10
N MET A 461 7.10 -25.30 8.39
CA MET A 461 7.46 -24.70 9.68
C MET A 461 6.70 -25.36 10.83
N LEU A 462 5.39 -25.59 10.69
CA LEU A 462 4.59 -26.27 11.72
C LEU A 462 5.08 -27.71 11.98
N LYS A 463 5.33 -28.49 10.93
CA LYS A 463 5.87 -29.85 11.05
C LYS A 463 7.24 -29.86 11.72
N SER A 464 8.08 -28.89 11.38
CA SER A 464 9.39 -28.72 11.99
C SER A 464 9.30 -28.41 13.49
N SER A 465 8.46 -27.45 13.88
CA SER A 465 8.25 -27.12 15.29
C SER A 465 7.67 -28.29 16.08
N LYS A 466 6.70 -29.03 15.53
CA LYS A 466 6.17 -30.26 16.16
C LYS A 466 7.27 -31.33 16.32
N ALA A 467 8.11 -31.51 15.31
CA ALA A 467 9.21 -32.48 15.36
C ALA A 467 10.27 -32.10 16.39
N LEU A 468 10.55 -30.80 16.58
CA LEU A 468 11.44 -30.29 17.62
C LEU A 468 10.83 -30.51 19.02
N ALA A 469 9.55 -30.16 19.21
CA ALA A 469 8.86 -30.34 20.49
C ALA A 469 8.79 -31.82 20.93
N ALA A 470 8.60 -32.74 19.98
CA ALA A 470 8.64 -34.17 20.25
C ALA A 470 10.03 -34.68 20.67
N GLU A 471 11.12 -34.09 20.13
CA GLU A 471 12.49 -34.39 20.56
C GLU A 471 12.81 -33.79 21.93
N GLU A 472 12.23 -32.64 22.27
CA GLU A 472 12.38 -31.98 23.57
C GLU A 472 11.50 -32.60 24.68
N GLY A 473 10.72 -33.64 24.35
CA GLY A 473 9.92 -34.40 25.33
C GLY A 473 8.64 -33.70 25.78
N VAL A 474 8.12 -32.75 25.00
CA VAL A 474 6.81 -32.12 25.23
C VAL A 474 5.72 -33.16 24.92
N ASP A 475 4.78 -33.39 25.85
CA ASP A 475 3.71 -34.38 25.67
C ASP A 475 2.73 -33.93 24.57
N PRO A 476 2.60 -34.66 23.45
CA PRO A 476 1.68 -34.32 22.37
C PRO A 476 0.20 -34.37 22.77
N ASN A 477 -0.13 -34.89 23.96
CA ASN A 477 -1.49 -34.91 24.52
C ASN A 477 -1.79 -33.77 25.52
N GLU A 478 -0.88 -32.81 25.71
CA GLU A 478 -1.16 -31.68 26.59
C GLU A 478 -2.33 -30.86 26.01
N THR A 479 -3.45 -30.82 26.74
CA THR A 479 -4.65 -30.10 26.30
C THR A 479 -4.36 -28.61 26.26
N LYS A 480 -4.25 -28.07 25.05
CA LYS A 480 -4.06 -26.65 24.82
C LYS A 480 -5.17 -25.84 25.50
N ARG A 481 -4.78 -24.79 26.22
CA ARG A 481 -5.69 -23.93 26.97
C ARG A 481 -5.52 -22.49 26.52
N VAL A 482 -6.64 -21.85 26.17
CA VAL A 482 -6.71 -20.42 25.86
C VAL A 482 -7.93 -19.81 26.52
N ASP A 483 -7.95 -18.50 26.70
CA ASP A 483 -9.10 -17.81 27.32
C ASP A 483 -10.28 -17.69 26.37
N VAL A 484 -10.00 -17.46 25.08
CA VAL A 484 -11.01 -17.24 24.04
C VAL A 484 -10.62 -18.00 22.77
N VAL A 485 -11.57 -18.77 22.23
CA VAL A 485 -11.45 -19.32 20.87
C VAL A 485 -12.39 -18.57 19.95
N VAL A 486 -11.86 -18.08 18.83
CA VAL A 486 -12.63 -17.43 17.77
C VAL A 486 -12.76 -18.38 16.58
N VAL A 487 -13.99 -18.68 16.17
CA VAL A 487 -14.29 -19.62 15.08
C VAL A 487 -14.66 -18.85 13.83
N GLY A 488 -13.75 -18.85 12.85
CA GLY A 488 -13.83 -18.10 11.60
C GLY A 488 -12.94 -16.87 11.59
N SER A 489 -12.24 -16.66 10.47
CA SER A 489 -11.25 -15.58 10.29
C SER A 489 -11.73 -14.48 9.32
N GLY A 490 -13.05 -14.31 9.19
CA GLY A 490 -13.63 -13.13 8.55
C GLY A 490 -13.43 -11.86 9.40
N GLY A 491 -13.88 -10.70 8.92
CA GLY A 491 -13.66 -9.43 9.62
C GLY A 491 -14.22 -9.41 11.05
N ALA A 492 -15.32 -10.13 11.32
CA ALA A 492 -15.88 -10.24 12.67
C ALA A 492 -14.95 -11.02 13.61
N GLY A 493 -14.42 -12.15 13.15
CA GLY A 493 -13.52 -12.97 13.93
C GLY A 493 -12.19 -12.28 14.19
N LEU A 494 -11.59 -11.65 13.17
CA LEU A 494 -10.34 -10.91 13.34
C LEU A 494 -10.53 -9.71 14.29
N ALA A 495 -11.62 -8.96 14.15
CA ALA A 495 -11.92 -7.84 15.06
C ALA A 495 -12.16 -8.31 16.51
N ALA A 496 -12.88 -9.43 16.68
CA ALA A 496 -13.10 -10.05 17.99
C ALA A 496 -11.79 -10.51 18.64
N ALA A 497 -10.92 -11.15 17.87
CA ALA A 497 -9.63 -11.63 18.36
C ALA A 497 -8.72 -10.48 18.79
N ILE A 498 -8.61 -9.44 17.96
CA ILE A 498 -7.85 -8.22 18.28
C ILE A 498 -8.38 -7.58 19.56
N GLN A 499 -9.71 -7.40 19.67
CA GLN A 499 -10.30 -6.76 20.83
C GLN A 499 -10.12 -7.59 22.10
N ALA A 500 -10.31 -8.90 22.05
CA ALA A 500 -10.11 -9.79 23.19
C ALA A 500 -8.64 -9.77 23.67
N HIS A 501 -7.70 -9.81 22.72
CA HIS A 501 -6.27 -9.73 23.01
C HIS A 501 -5.85 -8.36 23.57
N ASP A 502 -6.36 -7.26 23.01
CA ASP A 502 -6.11 -5.90 23.53
C ASP A 502 -6.60 -5.74 24.97
N GLU A 503 -7.54 -6.59 25.39
CA GLU A 503 -8.01 -6.67 26.76
C GLU A 503 -7.28 -7.72 27.60
N GLY A 504 -6.24 -8.38 27.08
CA GLY A 504 -5.36 -9.27 27.81
C GLY A 504 -5.83 -10.72 27.90
N ALA A 505 -6.77 -11.15 27.05
CA ALA A 505 -7.09 -12.57 26.90
C ALA A 505 -6.08 -13.27 25.98
N SER A 506 -5.73 -14.52 26.28
CA SER A 506 -5.09 -15.41 25.30
C SER A 506 -6.11 -15.87 24.26
N VAL A 507 -5.79 -15.71 22.98
CA VAL A 507 -6.74 -15.92 21.88
C VAL A 507 -6.21 -16.91 20.86
N LEU A 508 -7.07 -17.83 20.43
CA LEU A 508 -6.85 -18.71 19.28
C LEU A 508 -7.92 -18.45 18.22
N ILE A 509 -7.50 -18.14 16.99
CA ILE A 509 -8.39 -18.10 15.82
C ILE A 509 -8.34 -19.46 15.12
N VAL A 510 -9.51 -20.02 14.79
CA VAL A 510 -9.64 -21.27 14.04
C VAL A 510 -10.39 -21.01 12.74
N GLU A 511 -9.80 -21.35 11.62
CA GLU A 511 -10.34 -21.19 10.28
C GLU A 511 -10.29 -22.50 9.51
N LYS A 512 -11.44 -22.91 8.96
CA LYS A 512 -11.54 -24.17 8.21
C LYS A 512 -10.94 -24.07 6.81
N MET A 513 -10.85 -22.87 6.27
CA MET A 513 -10.29 -22.61 4.95
C MET A 513 -8.75 -22.52 5.03
N PRO A 514 -8.05 -22.73 3.91
CA PRO A 514 -6.60 -22.54 3.82
C PRO A 514 -6.17 -21.07 3.92
N THR A 515 -7.11 -20.12 3.87
CA THR A 515 -6.83 -18.68 3.80
C THR A 515 -7.77 -17.88 4.70
N ILE A 516 -7.25 -16.75 5.19
CA ILE A 516 -8.00 -15.82 6.04
C ILE A 516 -8.96 -14.97 5.20
N GLY A 517 -10.07 -14.55 5.82
CA GLY A 517 -10.86 -13.40 5.37
C GLY A 517 -12.29 -13.70 4.92
N GLY A 518 -12.61 -14.96 4.59
CA GLY A 518 -13.96 -15.39 4.23
C GLY A 518 -14.64 -14.49 3.18
N ASN A 519 -15.93 -14.18 3.35
CA ASN A 519 -16.61 -13.20 2.47
C ASN A 519 -16.15 -11.75 2.67
N THR A 520 -15.55 -11.41 3.83
CA THR A 520 -15.15 -10.02 4.10
C THR A 520 -14.15 -9.53 3.06
N ILE A 521 -13.22 -10.37 2.60
CA ILE A 521 -12.24 -10.00 1.56
C ILE A 521 -12.90 -9.57 0.24
N LYS A 522 -14.10 -10.10 -0.05
CA LYS A 522 -14.87 -9.80 -1.27
C LYS A 522 -15.73 -8.53 -1.17
N ALA A 523 -15.74 -7.85 -0.02
CA ALA A 523 -16.50 -6.62 0.14
C ALA A 523 -15.91 -5.50 -0.74
N SER A 524 -16.75 -4.78 -1.48
CA SER A 524 -16.29 -3.73 -2.41
C SER A 524 -16.61 -2.32 -1.92
N ALA A 525 -17.90 -2.01 -1.69
CA ALA A 525 -18.37 -0.63 -1.56
C ALA A 525 -17.82 0.15 -0.35
N GLY A 526 -17.95 -0.39 0.87
CA GLY A 526 -17.53 0.28 2.10
C GLY A 526 -18.33 -0.10 3.33
N MET A 527 -18.15 0.67 4.41
CA MET A 527 -18.71 0.48 5.75
C MET A 527 -19.62 1.65 6.12
N ASN A 528 -20.89 1.40 6.48
CA ASN A 528 -21.80 2.48 6.85
C ASN A 528 -21.57 2.99 8.27
N ALA A 529 -21.53 4.31 8.44
CA ALA A 529 -21.58 4.95 9.75
C ALA A 529 -22.13 6.38 9.63
N ALA A 530 -22.87 6.83 10.64
CA ALA A 530 -23.37 8.21 10.73
C ALA A 530 -22.65 8.97 11.86
N GLU A 531 -22.58 10.30 11.71
CA GLU A 531 -21.95 11.24 12.66
C GLU A 531 -20.44 11.04 12.84
N THR A 532 -19.75 10.52 11.82
CA THR A 532 -18.30 10.29 11.88
C THR A 532 -17.50 11.59 11.72
N ARG A 533 -16.24 11.60 12.16
CA ARG A 533 -15.36 12.74 11.92
C ARG A 533 -15.09 12.97 10.43
N PHE A 534 -15.04 11.90 9.63
CA PHE A 534 -14.80 12.02 8.19
C PHE A 534 -16.01 12.60 7.44
N GLN A 535 -17.25 12.32 7.88
CA GLN A 535 -18.43 13.01 7.38
C GLN A 535 -18.36 14.52 7.67
N ARG A 536 -17.99 14.90 8.90
CA ARG A 536 -17.81 16.31 9.28
C ARG A 536 -16.77 17.02 8.41
N VAL A 537 -15.62 16.38 8.16
CA VAL A 537 -14.55 16.94 7.30
C VAL A 537 -15.03 17.14 5.85
N LYS A 538 -15.93 16.29 5.36
CA LYS A 538 -16.54 16.44 4.02
C LYS A 538 -17.79 17.31 3.97
N GLY A 539 -18.18 17.94 5.09
CA GLY A 539 -19.40 18.75 5.18
C GLY A 539 -20.70 17.95 5.07
N ILE A 540 -20.66 16.63 5.26
CA ILE A 540 -21.84 15.77 5.22
C ILE A 540 -22.55 15.84 6.58
N GLN A 541 -23.80 16.31 6.57
CA GLN A 541 -24.67 16.32 7.76
C GLN A 541 -25.57 15.10 7.74
N ASP A 542 -25.28 14.13 8.60
CA ASP A 542 -26.05 12.90 8.78
C ASP A 542 -26.45 12.77 10.26
N SER A 543 -27.35 11.84 10.58
CA SER A 543 -27.70 11.54 11.97
C SER A 543 -27.87 10.05 12.20
N LYS A 544 -27.53 9.60 13.41
CA LYS A 544 -27.80 8.22 13.85
C LYS A 544 -29.28 7.88 13.73
N GLU A 545 -30.17 8.80 14.09
CA GLU A 545 -31.61 8.54 14.01
C GLU A 545 -32.08 8.33 12.56
N LEU A 546 -31.63 9.15 11.61
CA LEU A 546 -31.93 8.92 10.20
C LEU A 546 -31.39 7.56 9.72
N PHE A 547 -30.15 7.23 10.07
CA PHE A 547 -29.55 5.94 9.71
C PHE A 547 -30.33 4.75 10.30
N TYR A 548 -30.82 4.87 11.53
CA TYR A 548 -31.70 3.87 12.17
C TYR A 548 -33.01 3.71 11.41
N GLN A 549 -33.70 4.82 11.12
CA GLN A 549 -35.00 4.79 10.43
C GLN A 549 -34.88 4.22 9.01
N GLU A 550 -33.83 4.57 8.28
CA GLU A 550 -33.58 4.03 6.94
C GLU A 550 -33.22 2.55 6.97
N SER A 551 -32.43 2.12 7.96
CA SER A 551 -32.10 0.70 8.12
C SER A 551 -33.31 -0.13 8.54
N LEU A 552 -34.14 0.38 9.44
CA LEU A 552 -35.38 -0.27 9.88
C LEU A 552 -36.39 -0.41 8.73
N LYS A 553 -36.59 0.68 7.98
CA LYS A 553 -37.43 0.68 6.77
C LYS A 553 -36.86 -0.26 5.71
N GLY A 554 -35.55 -0.21 5.50
CA GLY A 554 -34.83 -1.05 4.55
C GLY A 554 -34.92 -2.55 4.86
N GLY A 555 -34.97 -2.91 6.15
CA GLY A 555 -35.19 -4.27 6.64
C GLY A 555 -36.66 -4.67 6.76
N GLY A 556 -37.59 -3.89 6.21
CA GLY A 556 -39.02 -4.19 6.22
C GLY A 556 -39.65 -4.13 7.61
N ASN A 557 -39.04 -3.38 8.56
CA ASN A 557 -39.41 -3.30 9.97
C ASN A 557 -39.35 -4.64 10.71
N LYS A 558 -38.59 -5.62 10.20
CA LYS A 558 -38.36 -6.93 10.85
C LYS A 558 -37.12 -6.95 11.75
N ASN A 559 -36.29 -5.91 11.69
CA ASN A 559 -35.10 -5.81 12.52
C ASN A 559 -35.46 -5.88 14.01
N ASN A 560 -34.65 -6.54 14.81
CA ASN A 560 -34.66 -6.42 16.26
C ASN A 560 -34.30 -4.96 16.63
N PRO A 561 -35.20 -4.18 17.26
CA PRO A 561 -34.96 -2.76 17.52
C PRO A 561 -33.75 -2.50 18.43
N GLU A 562 -33.49 -3.36 19.41
CA GLU A 562 -32.37 -3.19 20.35
C GLU A 562 -31.04 -3.44 19.66
N LEU A 563 -30.94 -4.52 18.87
CA LEU A 563 -29.74 -4.82 18.09
C LEU A 563 -29.48 -3.76 17.03
N LEU A 564 -30.51 -3.31 16.31
CA LEU A 564 -30.36 -2.25 15.32
C LEU A 564 -29.95 -0.92 15.95
N ARG A 565 -30.50 -0.58 17.12
CA ARG A 565 -30.10 0.61 17.86
C ARG A 565 -28.62 0.53 18.24
N ARG A 566 -28.20 -0.62 18.81
CA ARG A 566 -26.81 -0.88 19.19
C ARG A 566 -25.87 -0.78 17.99
N PHE A 567 -26.26 -1.33 16.85
CA PHE A 567 -25.53 -1.25 15.59
C PHE A 567 -25.29 0.21 15.17
N VAL A 568 -26.35 1.01 15.07
CA VAL A 568 -26.26 2.41 14.63
C VAL A 568 -25.43 3.25 15.61
N GLU A 569 -25.62 3.05 16.91
CA GLU A 569 -24.95 3.85 17.94
C GLU A 569 -23.44 3.67 17.99
N ASN A 570 -22.96 2.47 17.63
CA ASN A 570 -21.54 2.06 17.68
C ASN A 570 -20.81 2.17 16.33
N ALA A 571 -21.54 2.39 15.23
CA ALA A 571 -20.94 2.51 13.90
C ALA A 571 -19.81 3.57 13.80
N PRO A 572 -19.95 4.82 14.33
CA PRO A 572 -18.85 5.77 14.27
C PRO A 572 -17.65 5.37 15.12
N GLN A 573 -17.84 4.71 16.25
CA GLN A 573 -16.77 4.21 17.12
C GLN A 573 -16.00 3.09 16.43
N ALA A 574 -16.68 2.23 15.67
CA ALA A 574 -16.03 1.19 14.87
C ALA A 574 -15.14 1.78 13.75
N ILE A 575 -15.56 2.89 13.12
CA ILE A 575 -14.70 3.64 12.17
C ILE A 575 -13.43 4.17 12.88
N GLU A 576 -13.55 4.71 14.09
CA GLU A 576 -12.39 5.18 14.85
C GLU A 576 -11.50 4.03 15.35
N TRP A 577 -12.10 2.90 15.74
CA TRP A 577 -11.38 1.70 16.16
C TRP A 577 -10.48 1.17 15.04
N LEU A 578 -10.97 1.19 13.79
CA LEU A 578 -10.19 0.87 12.59
C LEU A 578 -9.09 1.91 12.34
N ALA A 579 -9.42 3.20 12.41
CA ALA A 579 -8.48 4.28 12.13
C ALA A 579 -7.28 4.27 13.10
N THR A 580 -7.52 4.03 14.39
CA THR A 580 -6.45 3.91 15.42
C THR A 580 -5.53 2.70 15.22
N ARG A 581 -5.90 1.78 14.32
CA ARG A 581 -5.14 0.57 13.97
C ARG A 581 -4.60 0.60 12.54
N GLY A 582 -4.51 1.79 11.95
CA GLY A 582 -3.94 1.99 10.62
C GLY A 582 -4.86 1.57 9.45
N ILE A 583 -6.17 1.45 9.70
CA ILE A 583 -7.17 1.08 8.69
C ILE A 583 -8.07 2.31 8.46
N MET A 584 -7.69 3.15 7.49
CA MET A 584 -8.32 4.46 7.27
C MET A 584 -9.44 4.39 6.23
N LEU A 585 -10.69 4.57 6.67
CA LEU A 585 -11.88 4.64 5.81
C LEU A 585 -12.42 6.08 5.72
N ASN A 586 -11.64 6.95 5.08
CA ASN A 586 -11.83 8.41 5.08
C ASN A 586 -12.36 8.99 3.75
N ASP A 587 -12.61 8.16 2.72
CA ASP A 587 -13.49 8.51 1.61
C ASP A 587 -14.92 8.04 1.89
N ILE A 588 -15.91 8.68 1.26
CA ILE A 588 -17.34 8.42 1.53
C ILE A 588 -18.08 8.38 0.20
N THR A 589 -18.86 7.31 0.02
CA THR A 589 -19.77 7.11 -1.11
C THR A 589 -21.16 6.72 -0.62
N THR A 590 -22.02 6.28 -1.53
CA THR A 590 -23.39 5.85 -1.25
C THR A 590 -23.71 4.52 -1.91
N THR A 591 -24.65 3.79 -1.32
CA THR A 591 -25.23 2.56 -1.89
C THR A 591 -26.76 2.66 -1.89
N GLY A 592 -27.46 1.66 -2.40
CA GLY A 592 -28.92 1.68 -2.50
C GLY A 592 -29.60 1.70 -1.13
N GLY A 593 -30.72 2.44 -1.04
CA GLY A 593 -31.59 2.48 0.15
C GLY A 593 -31.20 3.51 1.24
N MET A 594 -30.32 4.46 0.94
CA MET A 594 -30.00 5.59 1.83
C MET A 594 -30.20 6.94 1.14
N SER A 595 -30.53 7.97 1.92
CA SER A 595 -30.66 9.35 1.45
C SER A 595 -29.39 10.20 1.58
N ILE A 596 -28.43 9.76 2.40
CA ILE A 596 -27.17 10.50 2.67
C ILE A 596 -25.96 9.59 2.45
N ASP A 597 -24.91 10.15 1.86
CA ASP A 597 -23.62 9.50 1.65
C ASP A 597 -23.00 9.14 3.02
N ARG A 598 -22.92 7.84 3.33
CA ARG A 598 -22.40 7.34 4.61
C ARG A 598 -21.57 6.06 4.52
N THR A 599 -21.28 5.61 3.31
CA THR A 599 -20.51 4.40 3.07
C THR A 599 -19.03 4.75 3.03
N HIS A 600 -18.33 4.52 4.15
CA HIS A 600 -16.90 4.80 4.33
C HIS A 600 -16.01 3.78 3.60
N ARG A 601 -15.00 4.26 2.88
CA ARG A 601 -14.06 3.43 2.11
C ARG A 601 -12.64 4.05 2.10
N PRO A 602 -11.61 3.32 1.65
CA PRO A 602 -10.25 3.85 1.54
C PRO A 602 -10.19 5.07 0.62
N LYS A 603 -9.27 6.01 0.92
CA LYS A 603 -9.12 7.29 0.19
C LYS A 603 -8.98 7.11 -1.32
N ASP A 604 -8.28 6.05 -1.72
CA ASP A 604 -7.95 5.77 -3.11
C ASP A 604 -9.10 5.07 -3.87
N GLY A 605 -10.24 4.84 -3.22
CA GLY A 605 -11.41 4.20 -3.83
C GLY A 605 -11.25 2.69 -4.06
N SER A 606 -10.23 2.05 -3.48
CA SER A 606 -10.07 0.60 -3.51
C SER A 606 -11.21 -0.13 -2.80
N ALA A 607 -11.39 -1.41 -3.15
CA ALA A 607 -12.38 -2.28 -2.52
C ALA A 607 -12.10 -2.42 -1.01
N VAL A 608 -13.11 -2.16 -0.18
CA VAL A 608 -12.94 -2.13 1.28
C VAL A 608 -12.51 -3.48 1.87
N GLY A 609 -12.89 -4.60 1.25
CA GLY A 609 -12.72 -5.95 1.79
C GLY A 609 -11.28 -6.36 1.93
N GLY A 610 -10.54 -6.37 0.81
CA GLY A 610 -9.11 -6.67 0.80
C GLY A 610 -8.31 -5.70 1.67
N TYR A 611 -8.64 -4.40 1.62
CA TYR A 611 -8.02 -3.39 2.47
C TYR A 611 -8.23 -3.65 3.97
N LEU A 612 -9.47 -3.97 4.35
CA LEU A 612 -9.86 -4.26 5.73
C LEU A 612 -9.21 -5.55 6.24
N ILE A 613 -9.25 -6.65 5.48
CA ILE A 613 -8.62 -7.91 5.86
C ILE A 613 -7.12 -7.75 6.01
N SER A 614 -6.45 -7.11 5.04
CA SER A 614 -5.01 -6.87 5.13
C SER A 614 -4.65 -6.07 6.38
N GLY A 615 -5.42 -5.03 6.69
CA GLY A 615 -5.24 -4.23 7.90
C GLY A 615 -5.47 -5.01 9.20
N LEU A 616 -6.51 -5.84 9.25
CA LEU A 616 -6.82 -6.66 10.41
C LEU A 616 -5.77 -7.76 10.61
N VAL A 617 -5.30 -8.42 9.54
CA VAL A 617 -4.23 -9.42 9.59
C VAL A 617 -2.93 -8.80 10.11
N ARG A 618 -2.54 -7.61 9.63
CA ARG A 618 -1.40 -6.88 10.21
C ARG A 618 -1.54 -6.67 11.72
N ASN A 619 -2.76 -6.40 12.19
CA ASN A 619 -3.03 -6.20 13.62
C ASN A 619 -3.04 -7.51 14.44
N VAL A 620 -3.48 -8.61 13.85
CA VAL A 620 -3.39 -9.97 14.44
C VAL A 620 -1.92 -10.38 14.57
N ASN A 621 -1.14 -10.21 13.50
CA ASN A 621 0.29 -10.53 13.47
C ASN A 621 1.08 -9.67 14.47
N LYS A 622 0.82 -8.35 14.53
CA LYS A 622 1.45 -7.44 15.51
C LYS A 622 1.25 -7.87 16.97
N ARG A 623 0.21 -8.66 17.24
CA ARG A 623 -0.16 -9.16 18.58
C ARG A 623 0.27 -10.59 18.83
N ASN A 624 0.88 -11.26 17.84
CA ASN A 624 1.20 -12.69 17.90
C ASN A 624 -0.03 -13.54 18.28
N ILE A 625 -1.22 -13.15 17.80
CA ILE A 625 -2.44 -13.94 18.01
C ILE A 625 -2.34 -15.18 17.12
N GLU A 626 -2.50 -16.35 17.72
CA GLU A 626 -2.37 -17.61 17.01
C GLU A 626 -3.56 -17.86 16.07
N VAL A 627 -3.26 -18.35 14.87
CA VAL A 627 -4.24 -18.71 13.85
C VAL A 627 -4.01 -20.14 13.37
N MET A 628 -5.04 -20.98 13.45
CA MET A 628 -5.06 -22.33 12.88
C MET A 628 -5.91 -22.35 11.61
N LEU A 629 -5.25 -22.41 10.46
CA LEU A 629 -5.89 -22.61 9.15
C LEU A 629 -6.13 -24.11 8.89
N ASP A 630 -6.93 -24.41 7.85
CA ASP A 630 -7.31 -25.77 7.48
C ASP A 630 -7.80 -26.62 8.68
N THR A 631 -8.45 -25.95 9.64
CA THR A 631 -8.86 -26.54 10.91
C THR A 631 -10.32 -26.19 11.17
N SER A 632 -11.17 -27.21 11.24
CA SER A 632 -12.59 -27.04 11.52
C SER A 632 -12.88 -27.23 13.00
N VAL A 633 -13.77 -26.42 13.57
CA VAL A 633 -14.40 -26.76 14.87
C VAL A 633 -15.50 -27.78 14.59
N SER A 634 -15.35 -28.99 15.11
CA SER A 634 -16.31 -30.07 14.93
C SER A 634 -17.39 -30.09 16.02
N ASP A 635 -17.06 -29.61 17.22
CA ASP A 635 -18.01 -29.48 18.33
C ASP A 635 -17.61 -28.39 19.34
N ILE A 636 -18.61 -27.83 20.03
CA ILE A 636 -18.42 -26.97 21.21
C ILE A 636 -18.65 -27.86 22.44
N VAL A 637 -17.65 -27.96 23.31
CA VAL A 637 -17.76 -28.72 24.55
C VAL A 637 -18.56 -27.87 25.55
N PHE A 638 -19.81 -28.29 25.79
CA PHE A 638 -20.77 -27.61 26.64
C PHE A 638 -21.18 -28.51 27.80
N GLU A 639 -20.62 -28.25 28.97
CA GLU A 639 -20.75 -29.09 30.16
C GLU A 639 -21.27 -28.27 31.32
N ASN A 640 -22.11 -28.88 32.16
CA ASN A 640 -22.72 -28.21 33.33
C ASN A 640 -23.45 -26.90 32.98
N GLY A 641 -23.95 -26.79 31.75
CA GLY A 641 -24.67 -25.60 31.27
C GLY A 641 -23.75 -24.43 30.87
N GLU A 642 -22.47 -24.65 30.61
CA GLU A 642 -21.56 -23.62 30.08
C GLU A 642 -20.50 -24.18 29.11
N VAL A 643 -19.92 -23.30 28.30
CA VAL A 643 -18.77 -23.64 27.42
C VAL A 643 -17.54 -23.94 28.26
N THR A 644 -16.90 -25.07 28.01
CA THR A 644 -15.64 -25.50 28.66
C THR A 644 -14.51 -25.77 27.66
N GLY A 645 -14.82 -25.86 26.36
CA GLY A 645 -13.83 -26.12 25.33
C GLY A 645 -14.41 -26.21 23.91
N VAL A 646 -13.55 -26.51 22.96
CA VAL A 646 -13.92 -26.85 21.58
C VAL A 646 -13.13 -28.07 21.10
N ARG A 647 -13.75 -28.87 20.23
CA ARG A 647 -13.07 -29.94 19.49
C ARG A 647 -12.74 -29.47 18.09
N LEU A 648 -11.48 -29.58 17.72
CA LEU A 648 -10.93 -29.20 16.42
C LEU A 648 -10.68 -30.46 15.60
N THR A 649 -10.83 -30.36 14.29
CA THR A 649 -10.48 -31.37 13.31
C THR A 649 -9.59 -30.72 12.26
N THR A 650 -8.35 -31.17 12.15
CA THR A 650 -7.37 -30.67 11.18
C THR A 650 -7.60 -31.29 9.79
N GLU A 651 -6.93 -30.76 8.77
CA GLU A 651 -6.91 -31.32 7.40
C GLU A 651 -6.48 -32.81 7.36
N GLU A 652 -5.64 -33.24 8.30
CA GLU A 652 -5.14 -34.61 8.43
C GLU A 652 -6.14 -35.53 9.18
N ASN A 653 -7.35 -35.03 9.48
CA ASN A 653 -8.38 -35.67 10.30
C ASN A 653 -7.95 -35.95 11.75
N GLU A 654 -6.91 -35.26 12.24
CA GLU A 654 -6.55 -35.31 13.65
C GLU A 654 -7.59 -34.56 14.47
N THR A 655 -7.97 -35.13 15.62
CA THR A 655 -8.90 -34.47 16.55
C THR A 655 -8.14 -33.92 17.74
N LEU A 656 -8.29 -32.62 17.99
CA LEU A 656 -7.66 -31.91 19.10
C LEU A 656 -8.75 -31.32 19.99
N THR A 657 -8.50 -31.26 21.31
CA THR A 657 -9.39 -30.55 22.23
C THR A 657 -8.66 -29.32 22.76
N VAL A 658 -9.31 -28.17 22.68
CA VAL A 658 -8.82 -26.91 23.26
C VAL A 658 -9.76 -26.51 24.39
N ALA A 659 -9.21 -26.43 25.61
CA ALA A 659 -9.96 -25.93 26.76
C ALA A 659 -10.08 -24.40 26.65
N THR A 660 -11.31 -23.88 26.77
CA THR A 660 -11.58 -22.44 26.71
C THR A 660 -12.78 -22.04 27.57
N LYS A 661 -12.75 -20.81 28.10
CA LYS A 661 -13.86 -20.23 28.89
C LYS A 661 -14.93 -19.59 28.02
N SER A 662 -14.55 -19.20 26.80
CA SER A 662 -15.41 -18.49 25.86
C SER A 662 -15.14 -18.94 24.42
N VAL A 663 -16.22 -19.10 23.64
CA VAL A 663 -16.16 -19.32 22.20
C VAL A 663 -16.92 -18.19 21.49
N ILE A 664 -16.27 -17.57 20.50
CA ILE A 664 -16.89 -16.57 19.63
C ILE A 664 -17.06 -17.20 18.25
N VAL A 665 -18.31 -17.43 17.84
CA VAL A 665 -18.62 -17.96 16.52
C VAL A 665 -18.81 -16.80 15.54
N ALA A 666 -17.90 -16.71 14.57
CA ALA A 666 -17.83 -15.65 13.56
C ALA A 666 -17.71 -16.24 12.14
N THR A 667 -18.43 -17.32 11.88
CA THR A 667 -18.27 -18.19 10.69
C THR A 667 -18.94 -17.69 9.41
N GLY A 668 -19.58 -16.53 9.47
CA GLY A 668 -20.42 -16.04 8.37
C GLY A 668 -21.71 -16.86 8.16
N GLY A 669 -22.35 -16.61 7.02
CA GLY A 669 -23.67 -17.15 6.68
C GLY A 669 -23.66 -18.49 5.93
N PHE A 670 -24.74 -18.74 5.19
CA PHE A 670 -24.96 -20.01 4.46
C PHE A 670 -25.28 -19.85 2.97
N SER A 671 -24.99 -18.69 2.38
CA SER A 671 -25.28 -18.38 0.96
C SER A 671 -24.54 -19.25 -0.07
N ALA A 672 -23.51 -20.01 0.32
CA ALA A 672 -22.83 -20.97 -0.56
C ALA A 672 -23.38 -22.40 -0.43
N ASN A 673 -24.28 -22.66 0.52
CA ASN A 673 -24.96 -23.95 0.68
C ASN A 673 -26.31 -23.91 -0.06
N SER A 674 -26.29 -24.30 -1.34
CA SER A 674 -27.49 -24.27 -2.20
C SER A 674 -28.66 -25.07 -1.62
N GLN A 675 -28.39 -26.21 -0.98
CA GLN A 675 -29.44 -27.02 -0.35
C GLN A 675 -30.12 -26.27 0.79
N MET A 676 -29.34 -25.61 1.65
CA MET A 676 -29.88 -24.82 2.75
C MET A 676 -30.59 -23.55 2.25
N VAL A 677 -30.06 -22.88 1.22
CA VAL A 677 -30.73 -21.75 0.57
C VAL A 677 -32.08 -22.17 0.01
N VAL A 678 -32.14 -23.24 -0.79
CA VAL A 678 -33.38 -23.74 -1.42
C VAL A 678 -34.38 -24.25 -0.37
N LYS A 679 -33.92 -24.84 0.74
CA LYS A 679 -34.79 -25.23 1.87
C LYS A 679 -35.60 -24.05 2.41
N TYR A 680 -34.99 -22.87 2.52
CA TYR A 680 -35.64 -21.68 3.08
C TYR A 680 -36.26 -20.76 2.01
N ARG A 681 -35.71 -20.77 0.79
CA ARG A 681 -36.15 -19.97 -0.37
C ARG A 681 -36.11 -20.82 -1.65
N PRO A 682 -37.15 -21.65 -1.90
CA PRO A 682 -37.20 -22.54 -3.06
C PRO A 682 -37.12 -21.80 -4.40
N ASP A 683 -37.54 -20.54 -4.45
CA ASP A 683 -37.49 -19.67 -5.62
C ASP A 683 -36.08 -19.28 -6.06
N LEU A 684 -35.06 -19.52 -5.22
CA LEU A 684 -33.65 -19.25 -5.53
C LEU A 684 -32.92 -20.48 -6.10
N GLU A 685 -33.63 -21.56 -6.42
CA GLU A 685 -33.05 -22.71 -7.10
C GLU A 685 -32.37 -22.30 -8.41
N GLY A 686 -31.11 -22.73 -8.59
CA GLY A 686 -30.31 -22.44 -9.79
C GLY A 686 -29.63 -21.06 -9.81
N PHE A 687 -29.82 -20.21 -8.80
CA PHE A 687 -29.11 -18.94 -8.72
C PHE A 687 -27.62 -19.15 -8.40
N VAL A 688 -26.77 -18.35 -9.05
CA VAL A 688 -25.35 -18.24 -8.70
C VAL A 688 -25.15 -17.59 -7.33
N THR A 689 -24.00 -17.81 -6.69
CA THR A 689 -23.67 -17.19 -5.40
C THR A 689 -22.38 -16.40 -5.47
N THR A 690 -22.41 -15.21 -4.89
CA THR A 690 -21.22 -14.32 -4.81
C THR A 690 -20.25 -14.72 -3.69
N ASN A 691 -20.62 -15.72 -2.89
CA ASN A 691 -19.93 -16.08 -1.66
C ASN A 691 -18.67 -16.93 -1.90
N HIS A 692 -17.78 -16.97 -0.92
CA HIS A 692 -16.74 -17.99 -0.88
C HIS A 692 -17.33 -19.37 -0.54
N LYS A 693 -16.68 -20.45 -0.98
CA LYS A 693 -17.13 -21.83 -0.81
C LYS A 693 -17.33 -22.24 0.67
N GLY A 694 -16.71 -21.53 1.61
CA GLY A 694 -16.79 -21.81 3.04
C GLY A 694 -18.08 -21.33 3.73
N ALA A 695 -18.90 -20.47 3.11
CA ALA A 695 -20.11 -19.91 3.70
C ALA A 695 -21.29 -20.90 3.66
N THR A 696 -21.21 -21.97 4.47
CA THR A 696 -22.11 -23.12 4.39
C THR A 696 -23.05 -23.30 5.59
N GLY A 697 -23.04 -22.37 6.56
CA GLY A 697 -23.88 -22.44 7.76
C GLY A 697 -23.35 -23.32 8.90
N GLY A 698 -22.07 -23.72 8.86
CA GLY A 698 -21.49 -24.61 9.87
C GLY A 698 -21.55 -24.07 11.31
N GLY A 699 -21.31 -22.78 11.53
CA GLY A 699 -21.39 -22.18 12.86
C GLY A 699 -22.81 -22.11 13.42
N ILE A 700 -23.84 -21.95 12.57
CA ILE A 700 -25.24 -22.05 12.98
C ILE A 700 -25.52 -23.45 13.52
N ALA A 701 -25.13 -24.48 12.77
CA ALA A 701 -25.32 -25.86 13.18
C ALA A 701 -24.53 -26.21 14.46
N LEU A 702 -23.33 -25.67 14.66
CA LEU A 702 -22.55 -25.85 15.89
C LEU A 702 -23.28 -25.27 17.11
N LEU A 703 -23.84 -24.06 16.98
CA LEU A 703 -24.55 -23.40 18.07
C LEU A 703 -25.93 -24.03 18.35
N GLU A 704 -26.66 -24.46 17.32
CA GLU A 704 -27.94 -25.17 17.49
C GLU A 704 -27.77 -26.48 18.30
N ARG A 705 -26.63 -27.18 18.15
CA ARG A 705 -26.33 -28.41 18.93
C ARG A 705 -26.24 -28.17 20.44
N ILE A 706 -25.84 -26.97 20.86
CA ILE A 706 -25.79 -26.58 22.28
C ILE A 706 -27.07 -25.83 22.72
N GLY A 707 -28.10 -25.80 21.86
CA GLY A 707 -29.43 -25.28 22.19
C GLY A 707 -29.73 -23.86 21.70
N ALA A 708 -28.85 -23.25 20.88
CA ALA A 708 -29.07 -21.89 20.37
C ALA A 708 -30.34 -21.78 19.52
N GLY A 709 -31.10 -20.71 19.72
CA GLY A 709 -32.24 -20.36 18.86
C GLY A 709 -31.80 -19.65 17.58
N THR A 710 -32.59 -19.78 16.51
CA THR A 710 -32.39 -19.08 15.24
C THR A 710 -33.57 -18.17 14.90
N VAL A 711 -33.32 -17.14 14.09
CA VAL A 711 -34.34 -16.17 13.64
C VAL A 711 -34.09 -15.80 12.18
N ASP A 712 -35.14 -15.41 11.47
CA ASP A 712 -35.09 -14.87 10.11
C ASP A 712 -34.40 -15.77 9.05
N MET A 713 -34.32 -17.10 9.26
CA MET A 713 -33.61 -18.02 8.35
C MET A 713 -34.11 -18.00 6.89
N GLY A 714 -35.35 -17.56 6.65
CA GLY A 714 -35.93 -17.34 5.32
C GLY A 714 -35.51 -16.04 4.62
N GLU A 715 -34.94 -15.11 5.37
CA GLU A 715 -34.51 -13.80 4.89
C GLU A 715 -33.12 -13.91 4.23
N ILE A 716 -33.13 -14.30 2.95
CA ILE A 716 -31.94 -14.46 2.10
C ILE A 716 -31.96 -13.37 1.02
N GLN A 717 -30.91 -12.56 0.99
CA GLN A 717 -30.75 -11.47 0.04
C GLN A 717 -30.02 -11.94 -1.22
N ILE A 718 -30.56 -11.50 -2.35
CA ILE A 718 -29.89 -11.51 -3.65
C ILE A 718 -29.28 -10.13 -3.95
N HIS A 719 -28.13 -10.12 -4.60
CA HIS A 719 -27.52 -8.91 -5.15
C HIS A 719 -28.01 -8.69 -6.58
N PRO A 720 -28.41 -7.48 -6.98
CA PRO A 720 -28.99 -7.25 -8.32
C PRO A 720 -27.96 -7.36 -9.46
N THR A 721 -26.69 -7.01 -9.19
CA THR A 721 -25.65 -6.89 -10.22
C THR A 721 -24.54 -7.92 -10.03
N VAL A 722 -24.68 -9.09 -10.68
CA VAL A 722 -23.70 -10.20 -10.64
C VAL A 722 -23.41 -10.69 -12.06
N GLU A 723 -22.13 -10.85 -12.39
CA GLU A 723 -21.67 -11.53 -13.60
C GLU A 723 -21.90 -13.04 -13.43
N GLN A 724 -22.67 -13.64 -14.34
CA GLN A 724 -23.27 -14.96 -14.11
C GLN A 724 -22.33 -16.14 -14.38
N LYS A 725 -21.26 -15.98 -15.17
CA LYS A 725 -20.35 -17.10 -15.49
C LYS A 725 -19.41 -17.41 -14.35
N THR A 726 -18.82 -16.37 -13.77
CA THR A 726 -17.84 -16.46 -12.68
C THR A 726 -18.46 -16.19 -11.31
N SER A 727 -19.75 -15.83 -11.28
CA SER A 727 -20.46 -15.39 -10.07
C SER A 727 -19.84 -14.15 -9.42
N TYR A 728 -19.11 -13.34 -10.19
CA TYR A 728 -18.40 -12.18 -9.68
C TYR A 728 -19.37 -11.01 -9.44
N LEU A 729 -19.30 -10.40 -8.27
CA LEU A 729 -20.16 -9.28 -7.90
C LEU A 729 -19.69 -7.98 -8.57
N ILE A 730 -20.57 -7.32 -9.31
CA ILE A 730 -20.32 -5.98 -9.84
C ILE A 730 -20.77 -4.96 -8.80
N SER A 731 -19.83 -4.15 -8.30
CA SER A 731 -20.03 -3.32 -7.12
C SER A 731 -21.17 -2.33 -7.28
N GLU A 732 -21.96 -2.19 -6.21
CA GLU A 732 -23.01 -1.17 -6.11
C GLU A 732 -22.44 0.26 -6.15
N SER A 733 -21.14 0.44 -5.86
CA SER A 733 -20.48 1.75 -6.00
C SER A 733 -20.41 2.23 -7.45
N ILE A 734 -20.49 1.34 -8.45
CA ILE A 734 -20.58 1.73 -9.86
C ILE A 734 -21.90 2.49 -10.11
N ARG A 735 -23.03 1.96 -9.61
CA ARG A 735 -24.32 2.66 -9.60
C ARG A 735 -24.29 3.92 -8.73
N GLY A 736 -23.71 3.83 -7.54
CA GLY A 736 -23.51 4.98 -6.64
C GLY A 736 -22.61 6.09 -7.21
N GLY A 737 -21.76 5.74 -8.18
CA GLY A 737 -20.91 6.65 -8.94
C GLY A 737 -21.61 7.39 -10.08
N GLY A 738 -22.82 6.97 -10.46
CA GLY A 738 -23.59 7.60 -11.54
C GLY A 738 -24.08 6.63 -12.61
N ALA A 739 -23.67 5.36 -12.59
CA ALA A 739 -24.10 4.39 -13.60
C ALA A 739 -25.63 4.18 -13.59
N ILE A 740 -26.16 3.80 -14.75
CA ILE A 740 -27.58 3.44 -14.95
C ILE A 740 -27.75 1.96 -15.29
N LEU A 741 -28.97 1.46 -15.16
CA LEU A 741 -29.34 0.13 -15.64
C LEU A 741 -30.25 0.27 -16.85
N VAL A 742 -29.90 -0.44 -17.94
CA VAL A 742 -30.72 -0.49 -19.15
C VAL A 742 -31.10 -1.92 -19.51
N ASN A 743 -32.29 -2.08 -20.09
CA ASN A 743 -32.74 -3.34 -20.67
C ASN A 743 -32.12 -3.53 -22.08
N GLN A 744 -32.49 -4.63 -22.74
CA GLN A 744 -32.01 -5.01 -24.07
C GLN A 744 -32.46 -4.04 -25.17
N LYS A 745 -33.48 -3.22 -24.92
CA LYS A 745 -33.94 -2.15 -25.82
C LYS A 745 -33.17 -0.83 -25.64
N GLY A 746 -32.22 -0.78 -24.70
CA GLY A 746 -31.47 0.42 -24.38
C GLY A 746 -32.23 1.41 -23.48
N GLU A 747 -33.30 0.97 -22.81
CA GLU A 747 -34.16 1.81 -21.98
C GLU A 747 -33.87 1.59 -20.49
N ARG A 748 -33.86 2.67 -19.70
CA ARG A 748 -33.96 2.57 -18.23
C ARG A 748 -35.32 2.00 -17.84
N PHE A 749 -35.36 1.26 -16.73
CA PHE A 749 -36.59 0.58 -16.30
C PHE A 749 -36.88 0.68 -14.79
N TYR A 750 -35.95 1.23 -13.99
CA TYR A 750 -36.15 1.40 -12.56
C TYR A 750 -35.16 2.39 -11.93
N ASN A 751 -35.41 2.78 -10.68
CA ASN A 751 -34.45 3.53 -9.87
C ASN A 751 -33.30 2.63 -9.42
N GLU A 752 -32.10 2.88 -9.94
CA GLU A 752 -30.91 2.07 -9.71
C GLU A 752 -30.39 2.11 -8.26
N MET A 753 -30.82 3.12 -7.49
CA MET A 753 -30.43 3.34 -6.10
C MET A 753 -31.51 2.92 -5.08
N SER A 754 -32.56 2.21 -5.55
CA SER A 754 -33.52 1.55 -4.67
C SER A 754 -32.88 0.35 -3.92
N THR A 755 -33.62 -0.23 -2.98
CA THR A 755 -33.21 -1.44 -2.25
C THR A 755 -33.03 -2.65 -3.18
N ARG A 756 -32.10 -3.54 -2.82
CA ARG A 756 -31.64 -4.67 -3.65
C ARG A 756 -32.74 -5.63 -4.06
N ASP A 757 -33.68 -5.91 -3.17
CA ASP A 757 -34.89 -6.71 -3.41
C ASP A 757 -35.70 -6.13 -4.58
N LYS A 758 -35.96 -4.82 -4.56
CA LYS A 758 -36.73 -4.13 -5.60
C LYS A 758 -36.01 -4.07 -6.94
N VAL A 759 -34.71 -3.72 -6.93
CA VAL A 759 -33.92 -3.68 -8.17
C VAL A 759 -33.82 -5.09 -8.78
N SER A 760 -33.56 -6.12 -7.97
CA SER A 760 -33.48 -7.50 -8.45
C SER A 760 -34.81 -7.99 -9.01
N ALA A 761 -35.94 -7.67 -8.36
CA ALA A 761 -37.26 -8.03 -8.86
C ALA A 761 -37.54 -7.45 -10.26
N GLN A 762 -37.09 -6.23 -10.53
CA GLN A 762 -37.26 -5.62 -11.85
C GLN A 762 -36.36 -6.26 -12.91
N ILE A 763 -35.13 -6.65 -12.57
CA ILE A 763 -34.26 -7.38 -13.50
C ILE A 763 -34.84 -8.77 -13.81
N ILE A 764 -35.36 -9.48 -12.80
CA ILE A 764 -36.00 -10.80 -12.98
C ILE A 764 -37.28 -10.71 -13.83
N ALA A 765 -37.99 -9.58 -13.77
CA ALA A 765 -39.20 -9.35 -14.54
C ALA A 765 -38.93 -9.05 -16.03
N LEU A 766 -37.68 -8.76 -16.42
CA LEU A 766 -37.32 -8.62 -17.84
C LEU A 766 -37.46 -9.97 -18.56
N PRO A 767 -37.91 -10.00 -19.83
CA PRO A 767 -38.06 -11.26 -20.57
C PRO A 767 -36.79 -12.12 -20.59
N GLU A 768 -35.64 -11.47 -20.72
CA GLU A 768 -34.32 -12.08 -20.78
C GLU A 768 -33.71 -12.32 -19.39
N LYS A 769 -34.30 -11.76 -18.33
CA LYS A 769 -33.88 -11.90 -16.92
C LYS A 769 -32.46 -11.40 -16.60
N TYR A 770 -31.92 -10.53 -17.44
CA TYR A 770 -30.66 -9.82 -17.22
C TYR A 770 -30.80 -8.37 -17.68
N ALA A 771 -29.87 -7.50 -17.27
CA ALA A 771 -29.78 -6.11 -17.70
C ALA A 771 -28.32 -5.74 -17.97
N TYR A 772 -28.08 -4.51 -18.42
CA TYR A 772 -26.74 -3.94 -18.54
C TYR A 772 -26.57 -2.79 -17.56
N ILE A 773 -25.48 -2.80 -16.81
CA ILE A 773 -25.00 -1.58 -16.16
C ILE A 773 -24.21 -0.77 -17.18
N VAL A 774 -24.54 0.51 -17.33
CA VAL A 774 -23.94 1.42 -18.31
C VAL A 774 -23.30 2.60 -17.59
N PHE A 775 -22.07 2.91 -17.96
CA PHE A 775 -21.28 3.99 -17.36
C PHE A 775 -20.22 4.52 -18.33
N ASP A 776 -19.60 5.65 -17.99
CA ASP A 776 -18.61 6.34 -18.82
C ASP A 776 -17.27 6.52 -18.07
N GLU A 777 -16.34 7.26 -18.68
CA GLU A 777 -15.00 7.49 -18.12
C GLU A 777 -15.05 8.17 -16.75
N HIS A 778 -16.01 9.07 -16.52
CA HIS A 778 -16.18 9.74 -15.24
C HIS A 778 -16.44 8.75 -14.09
N VAL A 779 -17.32 7.77 -14.32
CA VAL A 779 -17.63 6.73 -13.34
C VAL A 779 -16.44 5.80 -13.14
N ARG A 780 -15.73 5.43 -14.22
CA ARG A 780 -14.53 4.56 -14.17
C ARG A 780 -13.43 5.21 -13.33
N ALA A 781 -13.08 6.47 -13.63
CA ALA A 781 -12.03 7.21 -12.96
C ALA A 781 -12.26 7.36 -11.44
N LYS A 782 -13.51 7.35 -10.99
CA LYS A 782 -13.89 7.44 -9.56
C LYS A 782 -14.12 6.09 -8.88
N ASN A 783 -14.02 4.98 -9.60
CA ASN A 783 -14.25 3.63 -9.09
C ASN A 783 -13.22 2.66 -9.66
N LYS A 784 -12.11 2.44 -8.94
CA LYS A 784 -11.04 1.51 -9.33
C LYS A 784 -11.53 0.08 -9.66
N ALA A 785 -12.64 -0.35 -9.07
CA ALA A 785 -13.25 -1.65 -9.38
C ALA A 785 -13.64 -1.80 -10.87
N ALA A 786 -13.93 -0.69 -11.57
CA ALA A 786 -14.22 -0.71 -13.00
C ALA A 786 -13.02 -1.24 -13.81
N ASP A 787 -11.80 -0.86 -13.45
CA ASP A 787 -10.58 -1.33 -14.12
C ASP A 787 -10.37 -2.83 -13.91
N GLU A 788 -10.72 -3.35 -12.73
CA GLU A 788 -10.71 -4.79 -12.47
C GLU A 788 -11.70 -5.54 -13.37
N TYR A 789 -12.90 -4.98 -13.58
CA TYR A 789 -13.90 -5.58 -14.48
C TYR A 789 -13.45 -5.57 -15.94
N ILE A 790 -12.76 -4.50 -16.36
CA ILE A 790 -12.15 -4.42 -17.70
C ILE A 790 -11.07 -5.51 -17.84
N ALA A 791 -10.15 -5.60 -16.88
CA ALA A 791 -9.07 -6.59 -16.89
C ALA A 791 -9.57 -8.04 -16.89
N LYS A 792 -10.70 -8.31 -16.21
CA LYS A 792 -11.35 -9.63 -16.21
C LYS A 792 -12.18 -9.94 -17.46
N GLY A 793 -12.28 -8.99 -18.40
CA GLY A 793 -13.03 -9.16 -19.64
C GLY A 793 -14.54 -9.15 -19.46
N PHE A 794 -15.05 -8.54 -18.38
CA PHE A 794 -16.50 -8.43 -18.12
C PHE A 794 -17.15 -7.26 -18.86
N VAL A 795 -16.34 -6.32 -19.36
CA VAL A 795 -16.80 -5.02 -19.86
C VAL A 795 -16.78 -4.98 -21.38
N THR A 796 -17.92 -4.64 -21.98
CA THR A 796 -17.99 -4.18 -23.38
C THR A 796 -17.68 -2.68 -23.40
N SER A 797 -16.65 -2.27 -24.16
CA SER A 797 -16.20 -0.87 -24.26
C SER A 797 -16.40 -0.33 -25.67
N ALA A 798 -16.76 0.94 -25.80
CA ALA A 798 -16.85 1.63 -27.09
C ALA A 798 -16.51 3.12 -26.99
N SER A 799 -16.05 3.72 -28.10
CA SER A 799 -15.66 5.14 -28.14
C SER A 799 -16.84 6.12 -28.14
N SER A 800 -18.07 5.63 -28.39
CA SER A 800 -19.29 6.46 -28.40
C SER A 800 -20.50 5.64 -27.93
N PRO A 801 -21.59 6.27 -27.46
CA PRO A 801 -22.77 5.53 -27.04
C PRO A 801 -23.45 4.79 -28.19
N LYS A 802 -23.38 5.33 -29.41
CA LYS A 802 -23.90 4.66 -30.61
C LYS A 802 -23.14 3.35 -30.88
N ALA A 803 -21.81 3.39 -30.83
CA ALA A 803 -20.99 2.20 -31.01
C ALA A 803 -21.20 1.18 -29.87
N LEU A 804 -21.46 1.65 -28.64
CA LEU A 804 -21.82 0.77 -27.53
C LEU A 804 -23.15 0.05 -27.77
N ALA A 805 -24.18 0.78 -28.22
CA ALA A 805 -25.48 0.19 -28.57
C ALA A 805 -25.34 -0.87 -29.68
N GLU A 806 -24.58 -0.55 -30.73
CA GLU A 806 -24.30 -1.49 -31.83
C GLU A 806 -23.58 -2.76 -31.34
N ALA A 807 -22.57 -2.62 -30.46
CA ALA A 807 -21.84 -3.74 -29.89
C ALA A 807 -22.71 -4.65 -29.00
N LEU A 808 -23.73 -4.09 -28.36
CA LEU A 808 -24.66 -4.82 -27.49
C LEU A 808 -25.94 -5.30 -28.21
N GLY A 809 -26.10 -4.95 -29.49
CA GLY A 809 -27.32 -5.26 -30.25
C GLY A 809 -28.57 -4.47 -29.80
N MET A 810 -28.39 -3.29 -29.20
CA MET A 810 -29.47 -2.38 -28.80
C MET A 810 -29.85 -1.45 -29.95
N ASP A 811 -31.09 -0.93 -29.94
CA ASP A 811 -31.47 0.16 -30.85
C ASP A 811 -30.70 1.45 -30.51
N PRO A 812 -29.84 1.98 -31.40
CA PRO A 812 -29.04 3.16 -31.07
C PRO A 812 -29.89 4.41 -30.81
N HIS A 813 -31.06 4.53 -31.44
CA HIS A 813 -31.94 5.67 -31.23
C HIS A 813 -32.54 5.67 -29.82
N ALA A 814 -33.11 4.55 -29.39
CA ALA A 814 -33.65 4.38 -28.03
C ALA A 814 -32.57 4.57 -26.95
N PHE A 815 -31.38 4.01 -27.16
CA PHE A 815 -30.29 4.13 -26.17
C PHE A 815 -29.76 5.57 -26.04
N LEU A 816 -29.55 6.27 -27.16
CA LEU A 816 -29.13 7.67 -27.15
C LEU A 816 -30.18 8.57 -26.47
N ALA A 817 -31.46 8.35 -26.76
CA ALA A 817 -32.55 9.09 -26.10
C ALA A 817 -32.59 8.84 -24.58
N THR A 818 -32.30 7.61 -24.15
CA THR A 818 -32.19 7.26 -22.72
C THR A 818 -31.05 8.02 -22.04
N LEU A 819 -29.87 8.10 -22.66
CA LEU A 819 -28.74 8.85 -22.10
C LEU A 819 -29.00 10.34 -22.07
N GLU A 820 -29.53 10.93 -23.15
CA GLU A 820 -29.88 12.35 -23.20
C GLU A 820 -30.88 12.71 -22.09
N ARG A 821 -31.92 11.88 -21.94
CA ARG A 821 -32.94 12.08 -20.91
C ARG A 821 -32.36 11.96 -19.49
N TYR A 822 -31.56 10.94 -19.22
CA TYR A 822 -30.89 10.77 -17.92
C TYR A 822 -29.93 11.93 -17.61
N ASN A 823 -29.15 12.37 -18.60
CA ASN A 823 -28.21 13.49 -18.44
C ASN A 823 -28.95 14.78 -18.07
N GLY A 824 -30.12 15.03 -18.68
CA GLY A 824 -30.99 16.15 -18.29
C GLY A 824 -31.51 16.05 -16.85
N PHE A 825 -31.74 14.84 -16.32
CA PHE A 825 -32.09 14.64 -14.91
C PHE A 825 -30.93 14.91 -13.96
N VAL A 826 -29.70 14.55 -14.36
CA VAL A 826 -28.50 14.85 -13.58
C VAL A 826 -28.30 16.35 -13.47
N GLU A 827 -28.44 17.10 -14.57
CA GLU A 827 -28.31 18.57 -14.55
C GLU A 827 -29.35 19.24 -13.64
N LYS A 828 -30.58 18.74 -13.64
CA LYS A 828 -31.69 19.24 -12.80
C LYS A 828 -31.64 18.72 -11.36
N GLN A 829 -30.80 17.72 -11.07
CA GLN A 829 -30.82 16.95 -9.83
C GLN A 829 -32.22 16.39 -9.51
N HIS A 830 -32.96 15.98 -10.55
CA HIS A 830 -34.33 15.47 -10.44
C HIS A 830 -34.66 14.48 -11.56
N ASP A 831 -34.89 13.21 -11.19
CA ASP A 831 -35.25 12.11 -12.12
C ASP A 831 -36.77 11.95 -12.20
N ASP A 832 -37.37 12.54 -13.24
CA ASP A 832 -38.82 12.50 -13.48
C ASP A 832 -39.32 11.08 -13.83
N ASP A 833 -38.44 10.18 -14.28
CA ASP A 833 -38.87 8.86 -14.76
C ASP A 833 -39.03 7.85 -13.62
N PHE A 834 -38.05 7.78 -12.71
CA PHE A 834 -38.02 6.76 -11.67
C PHE A 834 -37.79 7.31 -10.26
N GLY A 835 -37.69 8.63 -10.10
CA GLY A 835 -37.53 9.27 -8.79
C GLY A 835 -36.20 8.94 -8.11
N ARG A 836 -35.11 8.72 -8.87
CA ARG A 836 -33.76 8.63 -8.32
C ARG A 836 -33.37 9.98 -7.69
N THR A 837 -33.12 9.97 -6.38
CA THR A 837 -32.75 11.16 -5.60
C THR A 837 -31.29 11.19 -5.17
N THR A 838 -30.58 10.06 -5.27
CA THR A 838 -29.17 9.95 -4.90
C THR A 838 -28.32 9.48 -6.08
N ALA A 839 -27.02 9.71 -6.01
CA ALA A 839 -26.05 9.36 -7.03
C ALA A 839 -26.34 9.96 -8.43
N LEU A 840 -27.00 11.11 -8.52
CA LEU A 840 -27.05 11.94 -9.74
C LEU A 840 -25.74 12.75 -9.84
N ARG A 841 -24.62 12.07 -10.13
CA ARG A 841 -23.26 12.63 -9.94
C ARG A 841 -22.80 13.50 -11.11
N ALA A 842 -22.80 12.95 -12.32
CA ALA A 842 -22.38 13.62 -13.55
C ALA A 842 -23.17 13.02 -14.74
N PRO A 843 -23.41 13.81 -15.80
CA PRO A 843 -23.90 13.27 -17.06
C PRO A 843 -23.00 12.14 -17.57
N ILE A 844 -23.59 11.09 -18.13
CA ILE A 844 -22.89 10.01 -18.82
C ILE A 844 -22.64 10.48 -20.25
N ASN A 845 -21.53 11.20 -20.48
CA ASN A 845 -21.19 11.80 -21.77
C ASN A 845 -19.68 11.89 -22.06
N GLU A 846 -18.82 11.36 -21.20
CA GLU A 846 -17.37 11.38 -21.36
C GLU A 846 -16.84 10.01 -21.79
N GLY A 847 -16.46 9.86 -23.07
CA GLY A 847 -15.95 8.59 -23.59
C GLY A 847 -14.58 8.19 -23.02
N PRO A 848 -14.25 6.89 -22.97
CA PRO A 848 -15.03 5.76 -23.51
C PRO A 848 -16.29 5.40 -22.70
N PHE A 849 -17.19 4.66 -23.32
CA PHE A 849 -18.44 4.18 -22.72
C PHE A 849 -18.38 2.67 -22.51
N TYR A 850 -18.96 2.22 -21.39
CA TYR A 850 -18.81 0.88 -20.87
C TYR A 850 -20.16 0.25 -20.55
N ALA A 851 -20.27 -1.05 -20.77
CA ALA A 851 -21.39 -1.85 -20.30
C ALA A 851 -20.95 -3.20 -19.72
N ILE A 852 -21.63 -3.66 -18.67
CA ILE A 852 -21.44 -5.01 -18.12
C ILE A 852 -22.80 -5.71 -18.07
N GLN A 853 -22.88 -6.92 -18.61
CA GLN A 853 -24.09 -7.75 -18.51
C GLN A 853 -24.22 -8.30 -17.09
N ILE A 854 -25.38 -8.11 -16.46
CA ILE A 854 -25.61 -8.49 -15.06
C ILE A 854 -26.96 -9.18 -14.89
N ALA A 855 -27.05 -10.07 -13.90
CA ALA A 855 -28.31 -10.58 -13.38
C ALA A 855 -28.19 -10.82 -11.86
N PRO A 856 -29.31 -11.04 -11.14
CA PRO A 856 -29.24 -11.24 -9.70
C PRO A 856 -28.58 -12.56 -9.28
N GLY A 857 -27.98 -12.59 -8.09
CA GLY A 857 -27.37 -13.80 -7.50
C GLY A 857 -27.46 -13.81 -5.98
N VAL A 858 -27.43 -15.00 -5.35
CA VAL A 858 -27.44 -15.18 -3.89
C VAL A 858 -26.22 -14.50 -3.27
N HIS A 859 -26.43 -13.78 -2.17
CA HIS A 859 -25.41 -12.89 -1.65
C HIS A 859 -25.23 -12.87 -0.14
N HIS A 860 -26.31 -12.85 0.64
CA HIS A 860 -26.21 -12.71 2.10
C HIS A 860 -27.40 -13.34 2.79
N THR A 861 -27.18 -13.95 3.95
CA THR A 861 -28.25 -14.53 4.77
C THR A 861 -28.45 -13.65 6.01
N MET A 862 -29.57 -12.92 6.08
CA MET A 862 -29.87 -12.03 7.21
C MET A 862 -30.30 -12.80 8.45
N GLY A 863 -30.82 -14.02 8.26
CA GLY A 863 -31.13 -14.95 9.33
C GLY A 863 -29.91 -15.69 9.87
N GLY A 864 -30.02 -16.11 11.12
CA GLY A 864 -28.94 -16.77 11.84
C GLY A 864 -29.30 -17.03 13.30
N VAL A 865 -28.28 -17.25 14.13
CA VAL A 865 -28.45 -17.47 15.57
C VAL A 865 -28.90 -16.20 16.28
N THR A 866 -29.65 -16.35 17.35
CA THR A 866 -30.12 -15.22 18.16
C THR A 866 -29.07 -14.82 19.20
N ILE A 867 -28.88 -13.51 19.39
CA ILE A 867 -28.01 -12.92 20.40
C ILE A 867 -28.75 -11.81 21.17
N ASN A 868 -28.24 -11.45 22.35
CA ASN A 868 -28.58 -10.17 22.98
C ASN A 868 -27.63 -9.04 22.51
N THR A 869 -27.82 -7.82 23.02
CA THR A 869 -27.01 -6.63 22.69
C THR A 869 -25.54 -6.71 23.14
N ASP A 870 -25.21 -7.68 24.00
CA ASP A 870 -23.87 -8.03 24.45
C ASP A 870 -23.29 -9.22 23.68
N THR A 871 -23.89 -9.62 22.56
CA THR A 871 -23.44 -10.72 21.68
C THR A 871 -23.47 -12.12 22.27
N CYS A 872 -24.03 -12.28 23.48
CA CYS A 872 -24.26 -13.59 24.08
C CYS A 872 -25.28 -14.36 23.25
N VAL A 873 -24.97 -15.60 22.89
CA VAL A 873 -25.90 -16.48 22.17
C VAL A 873 -27.07 -16.83 23.09
N LEU A 874 -28.28 -16.80 22.52
CA LEU A 874 -29.51 -17.12 23.22
C LEU A 874 -30.03 -18.49 22.79
N ASP A 875 -30.57 -19.24 23.74
CA ASP A 875 -31.30 -20.48 23.49
C ASP A 875 -32.68 -20.20 22.85
N ALA A 876 -33.40 -21.26 22.48
CA ALA A 876 -34.75 -21.15 21.90
C ALA A 876 -35.80 -20.52 22.84
N ASN A 877 -35.50 -20.38 24.14
CA ASN A 877 -36.33 -19.72 25.15
C ASN A 877 -35.82 -18.30 25.51
N HIS A 878 -34.86 -17.77 24.75
CA HIS A 878 -34.19 -16.48 24.97
C HIS A 878 -33.33 -16.36 26.25
N ASN A 879 -32.87 -17.48 26.81
CA ASN A 879 -31.87 -17.47 27.89
C ASN A 879 -30.45 -17.47 27.32
N VAL A 880 -29.52 -16.82 28.00
CA VAL A 880 -28.10 -16.80 27.61
C VAL A 880 -27.49 -18.19 27.74
N LEU A 881 -26.77 -18.64 26.71
CA LEU A 881 -25.85 -19.78 26.75
C LEU A 881 -24.47 -19.32 27.26
N PRO A 882 -24.10 -19.62 28.51
CA PRO A 882 -22.90 -19.06 29.12
C PRO A 882 -21.62 -19.46 28.38
N GLY A 883 -20.83 -18.46 28.00
CA GLY A 883 -19.55 -18.64 27.29
C GLY A 883 -19.68 -18.78 25.76
N ALA A 884 -20.90 -18.79 25.21
CA ALA A 884 -21.12 -18.77 23.77
C ALA A 884 -21.46 -17.34 23.30
N TYR A 885 -20.66 -16.84 22.37
CA TYR A 885 -20.85 -15.53 21.72
C TYR A 885 -20.91 -15.71 20.20
N ALA A 886 -21.57 -14.80 19.50
CA ALA A 886 -21.63 -14.81 18.05
C ALA A 886 -21.61 -13.39 17.45
N ALA A 887 -20.96 -13.23 16.29
CA ALA A 887 -20.82 -11.94 15.61
C ALA A 887 -20.76 -12.07 14.09
N GLY A 888 -21.26 -11.04 13.39
CA GLY A 888 -21.33 -10.99 11.93
C GLY A 888 -22.47 -11.81 11.34
N GLU A 889 -22.35 -12.20 10.07
CA GLU A 889 -23.45 -12.82 9.27
C GLU A 889 -23.99 -14.16 9.82
N VAL A 890 -23.33 -14.77 10.81
CA VAL A 890 -23.89 -15.95 11.49
C VAL A 890 -25.11 -15.59 12.37
N VAL A 891 -25.28 -14.31 12.71
CA VAL A 891 -26.30 -13.78 13.62
C VAL A 891 -27.53 -13.29 12.86
N GLY A 892 -28.72 -13.64 13.37
CA GLY A 892 -30.01 -13.19 12.86
C GLY A 892 -30.56 -11.95 13.58
N GLY A 893 -31.53 -11.28 12.96
CA GLY A 893 -32.34 -10.21 13.57
C GLY A 893 -31.78 -8.79 13.44
N ILE A 894 -30.49 -8.59 13.13
CA ILE A 894 -29.92 -7.24 12.97
C ILE A 894 -30.48 -6.56 11.70
N HIS A 895 -30.52 -7.29 10.59
CA HIS A 895 -30.83 -6.73 9.26
C HIS A 895 -32.28 -6.93 8.81
N GLY A 896 -33.09 -7.69 9.55
CA GLY A 896 -34.48 -7.97 9.22
C GLY A 896 -34.63 -8.61 7.83
N GLY A 897 -35.68 -8.22 7.10
CA GLY A 897 -35.99 -8.83 5.80
C GLY A 897 -35.09 -8.42 4.63
N ASN A 898 -34.28 -7.36 4.78
CA ASN A 898 -33.37 -6.92 3.73
C ASN A 898 -32.25 -6.02 4.29
N ARG A 899 -31.00 -6.39 4.00
CA ARG A 899 -29.81 -5.63 4.44
C ARG A 899 -29.48 -4.48 3.50
N ILE A 900 -29.24 -3.28 4.05
CA ILE A 900 -28.70 -2.14 3.29
C ILE A 900 -27.23 -2.37 2.90
N GLY A 901 -26.84 -1.94 1.69
CA GLY A 901 -25.44 -2.01 1.23
C GLY A 901 -24.50 -1.30 2.21
N GLY A 902 -23.36 -1.90 2.54
CA GLY A 902 -22.40 -1.37 3.54
C GLY A 902 -22.70 -1.72 5.01
N ASN A 903 -23.94 -2.10 5.37
CA ASN A 903 -24.25 -2.45 6.78
C ASN A 903 -23.55 -3.72 7.25
N ALA A 904 -23.26 -4.68 6.38
CA ALA A 904 -22.57 -5.92 6.76
C ALA A 904 -21.13 -5.66 7.22
N VAL A 905 -20.42 -4.75 6.55
CA VAL A 905 -19.04 -4.38 6.94
C VAL A 905 -19.03 -3.64 8.27
N ALA A 906 -20.06 -2.83 8.53
CA ALA A 906 -20.21 -2.19 9.84
C ALA A 906 -20.50 -3.23 10.93
N ASP A 907 -21.43 -4.14 10.68
CA ASP A 907 -21.87 -5.19 11.61
C ASP A 907 -20.69 -6.03 12.10
N ILE A 908 -19.89 -6.56 11.16
CA ILE A 908 -18.77 -7.43 11.52
C ILE A 908 -17.76 -6.74 12.46
N ILE A 909 -17.48 -5.45 12.27
CA ILE A 909 -16.54 -4.73 13.14
C ILE A 909 -17.19 -4.38 14.48
N ILE A 910 -18.43 -3.89 14.47
CA ILE A 910 -19.15 -3.49 15.68
C ILE A 910 -19.37 -4.70 16.60
N PHE A 911 -20.02 -5.75 16.08
CA PHE A 911 -20.35 -6.91 16.89
C PHE A 911 -19.15 -7.83 17.10
N GLY A 912 -18.16 -7.83 16.20
CA GLY A 912 -16.89 -8.51 16.42
C GLY A 912 -16.14 -7.93 17.63
N THR A 913 -15.93 -6.62 17.66
CA THR A 913 -15.30 -5.95 18.82
C THR A 913 -16.11 -6.14 20.10
N LEU A 914 -17.43 -5.99 20.06
CA LEU A 914 -18.29 -6.25 21.24
C LEU A 914 -18.16 -7.69 21.76
N ALA A 915 -18.14 -8.70 20.87
CA ALA A 915 -17.96 -10.09 21.27
C ALA A 915 -16.58 -10.35 21.88
N GLY A 916 -15.53 -9.78 21.29
CA GLY A 916 -14.17 -9.85 21.82
C GLY A 916 -14.08 -9.28 23.24
N HIS A 917 -14.65 -8.11 23.46
CA HIS A 917 -14.73 -7.47 24.78
C HIS A 917 -15.45 -8.37 25.81
N GLN A 918 -16.66 -8.84 25.47
CA GLN A 918 -17.47 -9.60 26.42
C GLN A 918 -16.85 -10.95 26.76
N ALA A 919 -16.26 -11.64 25.78
CA ALA A 919 -15.54 -12.89 25.98
C ALA A 919 -14.30 -12.70 26.88
N ALA A 920 -13.48 -11.66 26.63
CA ALA A 920 -12.31 -11.37 27.45
C ALA A 920 -12.69 -11.00 28.89
N MET A 921 -13.72 -10.18 29.07
CA MET A 921 -14.20 -9.79 30.39
C MET A 921 -14.77 -10.97 31.19
N ARG A 922 -15.40 -11.95 30.53
CA ARG A 922 -15.80 -13.20 31.17
C ARG A 922 -14.58 -14.00 31.62
N SER A 923 -13.56 -14.11 30.78
CA SER A 923 -12.36 -14.91 31.07
C SER A 923 -11.54 -14.37 32.26
N LYS A 924 -11.63 -13.07 32.56
CA LYS A 924 -11.01 -12.42 33.74
C LYS A 924 -11.71 -12.65 35.07
N LYS A 925 -13.02 -12.94 35.08
CA LYS A 925 -13.84 -12.99 36.31
C LYS A 925 -13.75 -14.33 37.07
N ARG A 926 -12.93 -15.28 36.61
CA ARG A 926 -12.81 -16.62 37.19
C ARG A 926 -11.37 -17.11 37.20
#